data_AF-A0A4V3EQ57-F1
#
_entry.id   AF-A0A4V3EQ57-F1
#
_cell.length_a   1.000
_cell.length_b   1.000
_cell.length_c   1.000
_cell.angle_alpha   90.00
_cell.angle_beta   90.00
_cell.angle_gamma   90.00
#
_symmetry.space_group_name_H-M   'P 1'
#
loop_
_entity.id
_entity.type
_entity.pdbx_description
1 polymer ?
#
loop_
_entity_poly.entity_id
_entity_poly.type
_entity_poly.pdbx_seq_one_letter_code
_entity_poly.pdbx_strand_id
1 'polypeptide(L)'
;MTPPAPAPDPAPGPVPSAAVARALEGRTSPTQPPPPPPGGPRPGERTLRLLTVAVVALAAALLTGRAWLLALAAAPLVLLALALPRAHARRVETSATVEPRRCFEGDRVTVRVEVAHDGDGVRLDPGVTLGPGLRLDEVVVGRSTVTLHHTALRWGRWSLGPVDLDVYDRGGTVRRTVRVEAAEVSVFPRAAQARFTPVPVRLPQRLGEHAAPQSGEGVEVVGVGPWVPGERQRRIHWPSTTRRGSVQLHRFAAERAADTVMLLDAFGDVADPVTGASSLDETVRAATGLARAYLRTHDRVGVVSTGGTTRWLVPGTGDAAFYRIVESVLDVRKDRAFGRGGLERVPPPALPEGALVYVFTPLSDARILAVLRDLQTRGRRPVVVEIPSGDPVVEDGDEAGELGLRLWHAERDAMRFALRDSGVPVLRHTEGESLDLALAPMAAGRVGGRGRAGEGGVTAPDTRVGLREYLGYWIGTVPVRVLGVAAVVVAWRPWTTVDTAGRAVPFVCAVAFAVWAAPAPDRRPSVGAFWSDRLLRHRTTLLASGVVVIAAFGERARWEGACAVGLLVAYLVTSETWPWRWGRGPARVWGEAVAACAGAGVVAAAAAVPVTGTGSGLDRVIAAGTVVGLAVAGAAVLRARWRGDAPEAGAPGD
;
A
#
# COMPACT_ATOMS: atom_id res chain seq x y z
N MET A 1 42.56 -56.48 -12.63
CA MET A 1 42.52 -55.00 -12.53
C MET A 1 41.57 -54.65 -11.42
N THR A 2 42.13 -54.36 -10.24
CA THR A 2 41.40 -53.97 -9.03
C THR A 2 40.96 -52.52 -9.18
N PRO A 3 39.71 -52.15 -8.86
CA PRO A 3 39.25 -50.77 -8.97
C PRO A 3 40.06 -49.84 -8.05
N PRO A 4 40.29 -48.58 -8.43
CA PRO A 4 40.98 -47.61 -7.59
C PRO A 4 40.19 -47.36 -6.30
N ALA A 5 40.91 -47.30 -5.18
CA ALA A 5 40.34 -47.04 -3.87
C ALA A 5 39.56 -45.70 -3.87
N PRO A 6 38.40 -45.63 -3.18
CA PRO A 6 37.67 -44.37 -3.04
C PRO A 6 38.53 -43.34 -2.33
N ALA A 7 38.49 -42.10 -2.81
CA ALA A 7 39.18 -40.98 -2.19
C ALA A 7 38.73 -40.85 -0.72
N PRO A 8 39.65 -40.51 0.21
CA PRO A 8 39.27 -40.31 1.61
C PRO A 8 38.25 -39.19 1.71
N ASP A 9 37.17 -39.42 2.48
CA ASP A 9 36.18 -38.39 2.78
C ASP A 9 36.89 -37.13 3.32
N PRO A 10 36.49 -35.92 2.86
CA PRO A 10 37.03 -34.70 3.42
C PRO A 10 36.75 -34.69 4.93
N ALA A 11 37.79 -34.44 5.72
CA ALA A 11 37.68 -34.34 7.18
C ALA A 11 36.47 -33.46 7.54
N PRO A 12 35.63 -33.87 8.52
CA PRO A 12 34.44 -33.11 8.88
C PRO A 12 34.85 -31.68 9.17
N GLY A 13 34.31 -30.75 8.38
CA GLY A 13 34.55 -29.33 8.56
C GLY A 13 34.14 -28.90 9.97
N PRO A 14 34.65 -27.75 10.46
CA PRO A 14 34.24 -27.23 11.75
C PRO A 14 32.72 -27.12 11.81
N VAL A 15 32.13 -27.58 12.92
CA VAL A 15 30.68 -27.47 13.17
C VAL A 15 30.29 -26.00 12.98
N PRO A 16 29.33 -25.68 12.08
CA PRO A 16 28.95 -24.30 11.81
C PRO A 16 28.48 -23.63 13.11
N SER A 17 28.83 -22.36 13.30
CA SER A 17 28.37 -21.61 14.47
C SER A 17 26.84 -21.59 14.53
N ALA A 18 26.27 -21.44 15.73
CA ALA A 18 24.83 -21.35 15.90
C ALA A 18 24.21 -20.18 15.08
N ALA A 19 25.01 -19.17 14.73
CA ALA A 19 24.60 -18.08 13.84
C ALA A 19 24.53 -18.54 12.38
N VAL A 20 25.53 -19.29 11.90
CA VAL A 20 25.53 -19.90 10.56
C VAL A 20 24.42 -20.94 10.44
N ALA A 21 24.22 -21.77 11.45
CA ALA A 21 23.13 -22.74 11.47
C ALA A 21 21.75 -22.05 11.37
N ARG A 22 21.52 -20.97 12.14
CA ARG A 22 20.29 -20.17 12.03
C ARG A 22 20.12 -19.51 10.67
N ALA A 23 21.20 -19.02 10.07
CA ALA A 23 21.19 -18.43 8.74
C ALA A 23 20.90 -19.47 7.63
N LEU A 24 21.47 -20.68 7.75
CA LEU A 24 21.22 -21.81 6.84
C LEU A 24 19.80 -22.36 6.96
N GLU A 25 19.22 -22.35 8.16
CA GLU A 25 17.82 -22.72 8.40
C GLU A 25 16.81 -21.69 7.87
N GLY A 26 17.27 -20.55 7.31
CA GLY A 26 16.39 -19.53 6.76
C GLY A 26 15.56 -18.78 7.81
N ARG A 27 15.90 -18.91 9.11
CA ARG A 27 15.26 -18.17 10.21
C ARG A 27 15.81 -16.74 10.27
N THR A 28 15.49 -15.96 9.25
CA THR A 28 15.89 -14.55 9.15
C THR A 28 14.73 -13.67 9.62
N SER A 29 14.69 -13.40 10.92
CA SER A 29 13.94 -12.21 11.36
C SER A 29 14.56 -10.98 10.70
N PRO A 30 13.77 -9.94 10.35
CA PRO A 30 14.31 -8.64 9.95
C PRO A 30 14.93 -7.97 11.18
N THR A 31 15.98 -8.57 11.72
CA THR A 31 16.79 -7.98 12.77
C THR A 31 17.66 -6.97 12.09
N GLN A 32 17.43 -5.70 12.42
CA GLN A 32 18.44 -4.66 12.32
C GLN A 32 19.81 -5.27 12.62
N PRO A 33 20.83 -5.02 11.78
CA PRO A 33 22.13 -5.64 11.98
C PRO A 33 22.58 -5.39 13.42
N PRO A 34 23.14 -6.42 14.10
CA PRO A 34 23.56 -6.25 15.49
C PRO A 34 24.49 -5.04 15.60
N PRO A 35 24.51 -4.32 16.73
CA PRO A 35 25.41 -3.20 16.91
C PRO A 35 26.86 -3.65 16.61
N PRO A 36 27.70 -2.74 16.09
CA PRO A 36 29.07 -3.09 15.73
C PRO A 36 29.77 -3.73 16.95
N PRO A 37 30.46 -4.86 16.77
CA PRO A 37 31.13 -5.51 17.87
C PRO A 37 32.14 -4.55 18.50
N PRO A 38 32.26 -4.49 19.84
CA PRO A 38 33.32 -3.74 20.51
C PRO A 38 34.69 -3.98 19.88
N GLY A 39 35.43 -2.92 19.58
CA GLY A 39 36.78 -3.01 19.04
C GLY A 39 37.74 -3.71 20.00
N GLY A 40 38.71 -4.43 19.45
CA GLY A 40 39.82 -5.02 20.20
C GLY A 40 39.67 -6.51 20.55
N PRO A 41 40.73 -7.11 21.12
CA PRO A 41 40.75 -8.52 21.51
C PRO A 41 39.89 -8.78 22.75
N ARG A 42 39.21 -9.92 22.78
CA ARG A 42 38.39 -10.39 23.92
C ARG A 42 38.76 -11.82 24.32
N PRO A 43 38.55 -12.23 25.58
CA PRO A 43 38.74 -13.62 25.96
C PRO A 43 37.79 -14.53 25.17
N GLY A 44 38.33 -15.56 24.53
CA GLY A 44 37.55 -16.60 23.86
C GLY A 44 36.83 -17.51 24.84
N GLU A 45 35.92 -18.36 24.34
CA GLU A 45 35.11 -19.25 25.18
C GLU A 45 35.99 -20.23 25.96
N ARG A 46 37.13 -20.65 25.38
CA ARG A 46 38.10 -21.51 26.08
C ARG A 46 38.73 -20.79 27.27
N THR A 47 39.08 -19.52 27.13
CA THR A 47 39.63 -18.73 28.23
C THR A 47 38.63 -18.59 29.37
N LEU A 48 37.37 -18.31 29.04
CA LEU A 48 36.30 -18.24 30.05
C LEU A 48 36.07 -19.60 30.73
N ARG A 49 36.12 -20.72 30.00
CA ARG A 49 36.03 -22.08 30.57
C ARG A 49 37.21 -22.41 31.48
N LEU A 50 38.44 -22.11 31.06
CA LEU A 50 39.63 -22.33 31.89
C LEU A 50 39.61 -21.45 33.14
N LEU A 51 39.21 -20.19 32.99
CA LEU A 51 39.12 -19.24 34.10
C LEU A 51 38.02 -19.64 35.09
N THR A 52 36.85 -20.08 34.62
CA THR A 52 35.78 -20.57 35.50
C THR A 52 36.21 -21.81 36.26
N VAL A 53 36.86 -22.78 35.60
CA VAL A 53 37.42 -23.97 36.28
C VAL A 53 38.47 -23.55 37.32
N ALA A 54 39.38 -22.63 36.97
CA ALA A 54 40.41 -22.13 37.89
C ALA A 54 39.79 -21.44 39.11
N VAL A 55 38.81 -20.55 38.91
CA VAL A 55 38.12 -19.82 39.98
C VAL A 55 37.32 -20.74 40.87
N VAL A 56 36.58 -21.71 40.30
CA VAL A 56 35.81 -22.69 41.07
C VAL A 56 36.72 -23.59 41.89
N ALA A 57 37.84 -24.05 41.31
CA ALA A 57 38.82 -24.86 42.03
C ALA A 57 39.49 -24.08 43.17
N LEU A 58 39.83 -22.81 42.94
CA LEU A 58 40.40 -21.93 43.97
C LEU A 58 39.40 -21.64 45.10
N ALA A 59 38.14 -21.37 44.75
CA ALA A 59 37.07 -21.17 45.73
C ALA A 59 36.82 -22.44 46.56
N ALA A 60 36.78 -23.62 45.92
CA ALA A 60 36.66 -24.90 46.61
C ALA A 60 37.85 -25.17 47.54
N ALA A 61 39.08 -24.82 47.11
CA ALA A 61 40.28 -24.94 47.94
C ALA A 61 40.18 -24.07 49.21
N LEU A 62 39.74 -22.81 49.05
CA LEU A 62 39.55 -21.87 50.15
C LEU A 62 38.45 -22.31 51.12
N LEU A 63 37.31 -22.78 50.60
CA LEU A 63 36.17 -23.20 51.41
C LEU A 63 36.42 -24.51 52.16
N THR A 64 37.17 -25.45 51.58
CA THR A 64 37.42 -26.77 52.18
C THR A 64 38.76 -26.89 52.92
N GLY A 65 39.66 -25.91 52.76
CA GLY A 65 41.01 -25.94 53.32
C GLY A 65 41.95 -26.99 52.71
N ARG A 66 41.54 -27.65 51.62
CA ARG A 66 42.29 -28.75 51.00
C ARG A 66 43.27 -28.23 49.95
N ALA A 67 44.57 -28.27 50.27
CA ALA A 67 45.63 -27.76 49.39
C ALA A 67 45.72 -28.45 48.01
N TRP A 68 45.30 -29.72 47.88
CA TRP A 68 45.35 -30.43 46.59
C TRP A 68 44.40 -29.82 45.53
N LEU A 69 43.37 -29.08 45.94
CA LEU A 69 42.48 -28.36 45.01
C LEU A 69 43.20 -27.18 44.34
N LEU A 70 44.26 -26.63 44.95
CA LEU A 70 45.11 -25.61 44.30
C LEU A 70 45.87 -26.20 43.11
N ALA A 71 46.26 -27.48 43.17
CA ALA A 71 46.88 -28.16 42.03
C ALA A 71 45.92 -28.28 40.83
N LEU A 72 44.61 -28.41 41.10
CA LEU A 72 43.57 -28.45 40.06
C LEU A 72 43.36 -27.07 39.41
N ALA A 73 43.57 -25.97 40.16
CA ALA A 73 43.58 -24.61 39.61
C ALA A 73 44.88 -24.27 38.86
N ALA A 74 46.01 -24.92 39.20
CA ALA A 74 47.30 -24.65 38.57
C ALA A 74 47.32 -25.00 37.07
N ALA A 75 46.76 -26.15 36.68
CA ALA A 75 46.71 -26.58 35.29
C ALA A 75 46.02 -25.57 34.33
N PRO A 76 44.79 -25.09 34.58
CA PRO A 76 44.15 -24.08 33.72
C PRO A 76 44.88 -22.73 33.74
N LEU A 77 45.46 -22.32 34.88
CA LEU A 77 46.22 -21.08 34.98
C LEU A 77 47.53 -21.13 34.16
N VAL A 78 48.24 -22.26 34.19
CA VAL A 78 49.44 -22.47 33.37
C VAL A 78 49.09 -22.46 31.89
N LEU A 79 47.99 -23.12 31.48
CA LEU A 79 47.51 -23.10 30.10
C LEU A 79 47.17 -21.68 29.61
N LEU A 80 46.54 -20.87 30.47
CA LEU A 80 46.25 -19.46 30.17
C LEU A 80 47.54 -18.63 30.07
N ALA A 81 48.49 -18.80 31.00
CA ALA A 81 49.77 -18.09 31.00
C ALA A 81 50.60 -18.38 29.74
N LEU A 82 50.60 -19.63 29.27
CA LEU A 82 51.30 -20.04 28.06
C LEU A 82 50.66 -19.50 26.77
N ALA A 83 49.38 -19.11 26.80
CA ALA A 83 48.64 -18.61 25.64
C ALA A 83 48.72 -17.08 25.44
N LEU A 84 49.00 -16.32 26.51
CA LEU A 84 49.03 -14.84 26.52
C LEU A 84 50.04 -14.17 25.55
N PRO A 85 51.29 -14.65 25.36
CA PRO A 85 52.30 -13.86 24.63
C PRO A 85 52.39 -14.12 23.11
N ARG A 86 51.75 -15.16 22.56
CA ARG A 86 52.12 -15.71 21.25
C ARG A 86 51.05 -15.77 20.17
N ALA A 87 49.79 -15.48 20.48
CA ALA A 87 48.72 -16.13 19.72
C ALA A 87 47.82 -15.17 18.90
N HIS A 88 47.90 -13.84 19.11
CA HIS A 88 46.87 -12.93 18.59
C HIS A 88 47.33 -12.14 17.38
N ALA A 89 46.55 -12.22 16.30
CA ALA A 89 46.75 -11.38 15.12
C ALA A 89 46.52 -9.90 15.49
N ARG A 90 47.58 -9.08 15.38
CA ARG A 90 47.53 -7.65 15.70
C ARG A 90 46.90 -6.86 14.56
N ARG A 91 47.25 -7.23 13.34
CA ARG A 91 46.67 -6.67 12.12
C ARG A 91 45.77 -7.69 11.45
N VAL A 92 44.51 -7.31 11.28
CA VAL A 92 43.52 -8.06 10.51
C VAL A 92 42.93 -7.09 9.51
N GLU A 93 43.17 -7.36 8.23
CA GLU A 93 42.58 -6.63 7.11
C GLU A 93 41.62 -7.56 6.38
N THR A 94 40.46 -7.04 6.01
CA THR A 94 39.40 -7.81 5.37
C THR A 94 38.97 -7.13 4.09
N SER A 95 38.90 -7.89 3.01
CA SER A 95 38.28 -7.46 1.75
C SER A 95 37.14 -8.42 1.41
N ALA A 96 36.06 -7.89 0.82
CA ALA A 96 34.95 -8.70 0.34
C ALA A 96 34.75 -8.46 -1.16
N THR A 97 34.70 -9.55 -1.92
CA THR A 97 34.34 -9.55 -3.32
C THR A 97 33.01 -10.28 -3.52
N VAL A 98 32.16 -9.74 -4.38
CA VAL A 98 30.82 -10.28 -4.66
C VAL A 98 30.73 -10.56 -6.15
N GLU A 99 30.48 -11.82 -6.49
CA GLU A 99 30.40 -12.28 -7.87
C GLU A 99 29.19 -13.20 -8.10
N PRO A 100 28.30 -12.88 -9.05
CA PRO A 100 28.20 -11.62 -9.79
C PRO A 100 27.53 -10.50 -8.95
N ARG A 101 27.85 -9.22 -9.23
CA ARG A 101 27.14 -8.07 -8.62
C ARG A 101 25.74 -7.82 -9.19
N ARG A 102 25.44 -8.46 -10.32
CA ARG A 102 24.20 -8.35 -11.09
C ARG A 102 23.79 -9.75 -11.53
N CYS A 103 22.60 -10.18 -11.15
CA CYS A 103 22.08 -11.51 -11.45
C CYS A 103 20.57 -11.49 -11.62
N PHE A 104 19.97 -12.60 -12.05
CA PHE A 104 18.53 -12.78 -12.09
C PHE A 104 18.03 -13.56 -10.87
N GLU A 105 16.72 -13.50 -10.61
CA GLU A 105 16.07 -14.39 -9.64
C GLU A 105 16.38 -15.87 -9.96
N GLY A 106 16.75 -16.62 -8.92
CA GLY A 106 17.18 -18.01 -8.98
C GLY A 106 18.68 -18.22 -9.21
N ASP A 107 19.42 -17.18 -9.59
CA ASP A 107 20.87 -17.29 -9.80
C ASP A 107 21.62 -17.40 -8.47
N ARG A 108 22.82 -17.99 -8.54
CA ARG A 108 23.74 -18.10 -7.41
C ARG A 108 24.64 -16.87 -7.34
N VAL A 109 24.81 -16.34 -6.13
CA VAL A 109 25.70 -15.23 -5.80
C VAL A 109 26.74 -15.73 -4.82
N THR A 110 28.01 -15.53 -5.13
CA THR A 110 29.13 -15.92 -4.27
C THR A 110 29.75 -14.69 -3.64
N VAL A 111 29.85 -14.68 -2.31
CA VAL A 111 30.60 -13.67 -1.55
C VAL A 111 31.87 -14.31 -1.05
N ARG A 112 33.02 -13.79 -1.48
CA ARG A 112 34.32 -14.22 -0.98
C ARG A 112 34.87 -13.12 -0.09
N VAL A 113 35.07 -13.45 1.19
CA VAL A 113 35.74 -12.59 2.16
C VAL A 113 37.16 -13.10 2.35
N GLU A 114 38.14 -12.26 2.02
CA GLU A 114 39.55 -12.54 2.25
C GLU A 114 40.00 -11.85 3.54
N VAL A 115 40.74 -12.58 4.36
CA VAL A 115 41.22 -12.14 5.67
C VAL A 115 42.74 -12.21 5.65
N ALA A 116 43.39 -11.05 5.53
CA ALA A 116 44.82 -10.92 5.70
C ALA A 116 45.14 -10.72 7.19
N HIS A 117 46.00 -11.58 7.74
CA HIS A 117 46.39 -11.54 9.14
C HIS A 117 47.89 -11.81 9.33
N ASP A 118 48.47 -11.27 10.39
CA ASP A 118 49.88 -11.40 10.76
C ASP A 118 50.17 -12.60 11.70
N GLY A 119 49.14 -13.32 12.15
CA GLY A 119 49.26 -14.47 13.05
C GLY A 119 49.28 -15.83 12.34
N ASP A 120 49.95 -16.83 12.92
CA ASP A 120 49.95 -18.21 12.41
C ASP A 120 48.81 -19.05 12.99
N GLY A 121 48.13 -19.83 12.13
CA GLY A 121 47.15 -20.84 12.57
C GLY A 121 45.86 -20.26 13.14
N VAL A 122 45.44 -19.11 12.65
CA VAL A 122 44.18 -18.44 12.98
C VAL A 122 42.98 -19.32 12.58
N ARG A 123 41.95 -19.35 13.42
CA ARG A 123 40.65 -19.98 13.09
C ARG A 123 39.62 -18.88 12.84
N LEU A 124 38.92 -18.97 11.71
CA LEU A 124 37.85 -18.05 11.34
C LEU A 124 36.49 -18.67 11.68
N ASP A 125 35.57 -17.85 12.19
CA ASP A 125 34.18 -18.24 12.43
C ASP A 125 33.24 -17.10 11.97
N PRO A 126 32.49 -17.29 10.87
CA PRO A 126 31.63 -16.25 10.35
C PRO A 126 30.27 -16.19 11.06
N GLY A 127 29.81 -14.98 11.36
CA GLY A 127 28.43 -14.64 11.71
C GLY A 127 27.79 -13.89 10.56
N VAL A 128 26.82 -14.51 9.88
CA VAL A 128 26.18 -13.94 8.70
C VAL A 128 24.82 -13.39 9.06
N THR A 129 24.57 -12.12 8.74
CA THR A 129 23.24 -11.50 8.83
C THR A 129 22.70 -11.33 7.41
N LEU A 130 21.63 -12.08 7.06
CA LEU A 130 21.11 -12.09 5.69
C LEU A 130 20.06 -10.99 5.46
N GLY A 131 20.08 -10.41 4.26
CA GLY A 131 18.99 -9.58 3.75
C GLY A 131 17.78 -10.42 3.30
N PRO A 132 16.55 -9.85 3.29
CA PRO A 132 15.31 -10.61 3.10
C PRO A 132 15.07 -11.17 1.68
N GLY A 133 15.91 -10.81 0.69
CA GLY A 133 15.81 -11.30 -0.69
C GLY A 133 16.79 -12.38 -1.08
N LEU A 134 17.63 -12.84 -0.15
CA LEU A 134 18.73 -13.77 -0.38
C LEU A 134 18.64 -14.94 0.59
N ARG A 135 18.89 -16.15 0.10
CA ARG A 135 19.02 -17.35 0.94
C ARG A 135 20.47 -17.81 0.95
N LEU A 136 21.01 -18.10 2.11
CA LEU A 136 22.33 -18.72 2.24
C LEU A 136 22.20 -20.23 2.02
N ASP A 137 22.94 -20.76 1.06
CA ASP A 137 22.98 -22.19 0.74
C ASP A 137 24.10 -22.90 1.49
N GLU A 138 25.28 -22.28 1.51
CA GLU A 138 26.49 -22.92 1.98
C GLU A 138 27.51 -21.88 2.49
N VAL A 139 28.28 -22.28 3.49
CA VAL A 139 29.41 -21.52 4.04
C VAL A 139 30.66 -22.39 4.01
N VAL A 140 31.66 -21.98 3.24
CA VAL A 140 32.96 -22.65 3.15
C VAL A 140 34.01 -21.80 3.85
N VAL A 141 34.54 -22.30 4.96
CA VAL A 141 35.57 -21.62 5.76
C VAL A 141 36.94 -22.22 5.43
N GLY A 142 37.78 -21.42 4.77
CA GLY A 142 39.19 -21.69 4.54
C GLY A 142 40.09 -21.15 5.65
N ARG A 143 41.40 -21.16 5.42
CA ARG A 143 42.40 -20.66 6.39
C ARG A 143 42.42 -19.14 6.49
N SER A 144 42.29 -18.46 5.35
CA SER A 144 42.31 -17.00 5.22
C SER A 144 41.16 -16.48 4.35
N THR A 145 40.21 -17.36 4.00
CA THR A 145 39.11 -17.04 3.10
C THR A 145 37.81 -17.62 3.64
N VAL A 146 36.73 -16.87 3.56
CA VAL A 146 35.37 -17.34 3.85
C VAL A 146 34.54 -17.14 2.60
N THR A 147 33.97 -18.21 2.08
CA THR A 147 33.11 -18.17 0.89
C THR A 147 31.67 -18.46 1.29
N LEU A 148 30.76 -17.55 0.96
CA LEU A 148 29.32 -17.68 1.20
C LEU A 148 28.63 -17.87 -0.15
N HIS A 149 27.90 -18.96 -0.31
CA HIS A 149 27.07 -19.20 -1.48
C HIS A 149 25.63 -18.86 -1.14
N HIS A 150 25.05 -17.95 -1.93
CA HIS A 150 23.67 -17.50 -1.79
C HIS A 150 22.87 -17.80 -3.05
N THR A 151 21.57 -17.98 -2.90
CA THR A 151 20.60 -17.96 -4.00
C THR A 151 19.77 -16.68 -3.90
N ALA A 152 19.68 -15.96 -5.02
CA ALA A 152 18.82 -14.78 -5.14
C ALA A 152 17.35 -15.20 -5.27
N LEU A 153 16.52 -14.94 -4.25
CA LEU A 153 15.13 -15.38 -4.23
C LEU A 153 14.16 -14.34 -4.80
N ARG A 154 14.41 -13.07 -4.50
CA ARG A 154 13.52 -11.96 -4.87
C ARG A 154 14.30 -10.90 -5.61
N TRP A 155 13.69 -10.26 -6.61
CA TRP A 155 14.29 -9.11 -7.27
C TRP A 155 14.41 -7.89 -6.35
N GLY A 156 15.30 -6.97 -6.71
CA GLY A 156 15.59 -5.75 -5.99
C GLY A 156 17.08 -5.54 -5.77
N ARG A 157 17.42 -4.40 -5.16
CA ARG A 157 18.77 -4.19 -4.63
C ARG A 157 18.83 -4.67 -3.19
N TRP A 158 19.58 -5.74 -2.98
CA TRP A 158 19.73 -6.34 -1.66
C TRP A 158 21.12 -6.09 -1.11
N SER A 159 21.18 -5.64 0.14
CA SER A 159 22.43 -5.73 0.90
C SER A 159 22.64 -7.19 1.30
N LEU A 160 23.87 -7.66 1.12
CA LEU A 160 24.30 -8.98 1.61
C LEU A 160 24.47 -8.99 3.15
N GLY A 161 24.23 -7.85 3.79
CA GLY A 161 24.33 -7.63 5.23
C GLY A 161 25.78 -7.61 5.72
N PRO A 162 26.03 -7.15 6.95
CA PRO A 162 27.35 -7.25 7.53
C PRO A 162 27.67 -8.72 7.83
N VAL A 163 28.90 -9.12 7.51
CA VAL A 163 29.48 -10.40 7.92
C VAL A 163 30.40 -10.11 9.10
N ASP A 164 30.00 -10.57 10.29
CA ASP A 164 30.82 -10.47 11.50
C ASP A 164 31.76 -11.66 11.56
N LEU A 165 33.04 -11.46 11.28
CA LEU A 165 34.05 -12.51 11.33
C LEU A 165 34.72 -12.55 12.70
N ASP A 166 34.54 -13.65 13.43
CA ASP A 166 35.30 -13.94 14.63
C ASP A 166 36.63 -14.60 14.27
N VAL A 167 37.71 -13.90 14.58
CA VAL A 167 39.08 -14.32 14.35
C VAL A 167 39.66 -14.81 15.67
N TYR A 168 39.90 -16.12 15.75
CA TYR A 168 40.51 -16.77 16.91
C TYR A 168 41.99 -16.99 16.70
N ASP A 169 42.76 -16.90 17.78
CA ASP A 169 44.11 -17.43 17.81
C ASP A 169 44.14 -18.96 17.67
N ARG A 170 45.34 -19.50 17.39
CA ARG A 170 45.59 -20.94 17.34
C ARG A 170 45.07 -21.70 18.59
N GLY A 171 45.13 -21.06 19.76
CA GLY A 171 44.66 -21.62 21.02
C GLY A 171 43.15 -21.48 21.27
N GLY A 172 42.45 -20.60 20.54
CA GLY A 172 41.08 -20.19 20.84
C GLY A 172 40.93 -19.45 22.18
N THR A 173 42.01 -18.88 22.69
CA THR A 173 42.07 -18.14 23.95
C THR A 173 41.62 -16.70 23.83
N VAL A 174 41.73 -16.11 22.64
CA VAL A 174 41.26 -14.76 22.37
C VAL A 174 40.58 -14.74 21.03
N ARG A 175 39.54 -13.93 20.99
CA ARG A 175 38.70 -13.69 19.85
C ARG A 175 38.72 -12.20 19.53
N ARG A 176 38.79 -11.87 18.25
CA ARG A 176 38.57 -10.52 17.73
C ARG A 176 37.49 -10.60 16.67
N THR A 177 36.43 -9.80 16.83
CA THR A 177 35.36 -9.72 15.82
C THR A 177 35.66 -8.57 14.87
N VAL A 178 35.65 -8.83 13.57
CA VAL A 178 35.78 -7.82 12.51
C VAL A 178 34.51 -7.84 11.68
N ARG A 179 33.87 -6.67 11.56
CA ARG A 179 32.70 -6.51 10.70
C ARG A 179 33.15 -6.20 9.28
N VAL A 180 32.68 -7.01 8.34
CA VAL A 180 32.88 -6.81 6.91
C VAL A 180 31.54 -6.38 6.31
N GLU A 181 31.46 -5.15 5.83
CA GLU A 181 30.29 -4.68 5.09
C GLU A 181 30.30 -5.34 3.70
N ALA A 182 29.40 -6.30 3.49
CA ALA A 182 29.26 -6.92 2.18
C ALA A 182 28.58 -5.94 1.19
N ALA A 183 29.03 -5.94 -0.05
CA ALA A 183 28.50 -5.05 -1.09
C ALA A 183 27.01 -5.33 -1.40
N GLU A 184 26.33 -4.38 -2.04
CA GLU A 184 24.99 -4.63 -2.59
C GLU A 184 25.04 -5.50 -3.86
N VAL A 185 24.03 -6.35 -4.01
CA VAL A 185 23.75 -7.11 -5.22
C VAL A 185 22.44 -6.63 -5.86
N SER A 186 22.46 -6.41 -7.17
CA SER A 186 21.26 -6.14 -7.96
C SER A 186 20.70 -7.45 -8.50
N VAL A 187 19.50 -7.81 -8.04
CA VAL A 187 18.76 -9.00 -8.53
C VAL A 187 17.66 -8.53 -9.46
N PHE A 188 17.73 -8.91 -10.72
CA PHE A 188 16.73 -8.57 -11.74
C PHE A 188 15.55 -9.55 -11.72
N PRO A 189 14.31 -9.07 -11.86
CA PRO A 189 13.14 -9.94 -11.97
C PRO A 189 13.28 -10.85 -13.18
N ARG A 190 12.94 -12.12 -12.99
CA ARG A 190 12.80 -13.03 -14.13
C ARG A 190 11.45 -12.76 -14.76
N ALA A 191 11.43 -12.39 -16.04
CA ALA A 191 10.19 -12.14 -16.76
C ALA A 191 9.25 -13.35 -16.61
N ALA A 192 7.98 -13.10 -16.28
CA ALA A 192 7.00 -14.17 -16.15
C ALA A 192 6.99 -15.02 -17.43
N GLN A 193 6.90 -16.35 -17.27
CA GLN A 193 6.79 -17.27 -18.42
C GLN A 193 5.45 -17.12 -19.16
N ALA A 194 4.53 -16.33 -18.60
CA ALA A 194 3.25 -15.98 -19.19
C ALA A 194 3.45 -15.48 -20.63
N ARG A 195 2.81 -16.17 -21.57
CA ARG A 195 2.81 -15.79 -22.98
C ARG A 195 1.86 -14.63 -23.14
N PHE A 196 2.38 -13.41 -23.07
CA PHE A 196 1.63 -12.23 -23.48
C PHE A 196 1.53 -12.20 -25.00
N THR A 197 0.31 -12.19 -25.52
CA THR A 197 0.06 -11.85 -26.93
C THR A 197 -0.15 -10.33 -26.97
N PRO A 198 0.87 -9.54 -27.41
CA PRO A 198 0.70 -8.10 -27.48
C PRO A 198 -0.45 -7.79 -28.44
N VAL A 199 -1.26 -6.78 -28.10
CA VAL A 199 -2.24 -6.24 -29.05
C VAL A 199 -1.45 -5.82 -30.29
N PRO A 200 -1.76 -6.31 -31.50
CA PRO A 200 -1.17 -5.79 -32.70
C PRO A 200 -1.60 -4.34 -32.80
N VAL A 201 -0.74 -3.40 -32.42
CA VAL A 201 -1.03 -1.97 -32.54
C VAL A 201 -0.78 -1.53 -33.98
N ARG A 202 -1.32 -2.30 -34.92
CA ARG A 202 -1.58 -1.85 -36.28
C ARG A 202 -2.92 -1.11 -36.20
N LEU A 203 -2.93 0.05 -35.55
CA LEU A 203 -4.10 0.91 -35.52
C LEU A 203 -4.09 1.74 -36.81
N PRO A 204 -4.91 1.44 -37.83
CA PRO A 204 -5.23 2.46 -38.80
C PRO A 204 -5.84 3.64 -38.05
N GLN A 205 -5.29 4.83 -38.27
CA GLN A 205 -5.90 6.06 -37.79
C GLN A 205 -7.36 6.06 -38.24
N ARG A 206 -8.26 6.11 -37.24
CA ARG A 206 -9.70 6.40 -37.31
C ARG A 206 -10.26 6.53 -38.72
N LEU A 207 -11.07 5.55 -39.12
CA LEU A 207 -12.08 5.73 -40.16
C LEU A 207 -13.12 6.74 -39.64
N GLY A 208 -13.07 7.98 -40.14
CA GLY A 208 -14.14 8.96 -39.94
C GLY A 208 -13.64 10.34 -39.49
N GLU A 209 -13.88 11.32 -40.36
CA GLU A 209 -13.79 12.78 -40.15
C GLU A 209 -12.37 13.36 -40.14
N HIS A 210 -11.89 13.69 -41.35
CA HIS A 210 -10.62 14.33 -41.70
C HIS A 210 -9.38 13.44 -41.55
N ALA A 211 -9.26 12.45 -42.44
CA ALA A 211 -7.99 11.80 -42.72
C ALA A 211 -7.01 12.84 -43.28
N ALA A 212 -6.05 13.29 -42.48
CA ALA A 212 -4.81 13.81 -43.04
C ALA A 212 -4.04 12.60 -43.60
N PRO A 213 -3.83 12.48 -44.93
CA PRO A 213 -3.13 11.33 -45.48
C PRO A 213 -1.63 11.42 -45.13
N GLN A 214 -1.21 10.75 -44.06
CA GLN A 214 0.22 10.52 -43.81
C GLN A 214 0.68 9.31 -44.64
N SER A 215 1.46 9.59 -45.67
CA SER A 215 2.09 8.59 -46.55
C SER A 215 3.34 8.03 -45.88
N GLY A 216 3.51 6.71 -45.83
CA GLY A 216 4.71 6.06 -45.30
C GLY A 216 5.30 4.98 -46.23
N GLU A 217 6.34 4.28 -45.76
CA GLU A 217 6.99 3.16 -46.47
C GLU A 217 6.49 1.77 -46.05
N GLY A 218 5.33 1.66 -45.39
CA GLY A 218 4.80 0.37 -44.94
C GLY A 218 4.41 -0.58 -46.07
N VAL A 219 3.96 -1.79 -45.70
CA VAL A 219 3.58 -2.84 -46.67
C VAL A 219 2.09 -2.76 -47.06
N GLU A 220 1.25 -2.16 -46.22
CA GLU A 220 -0.21 -2.09 -46.41
C GLU A 220 -0.62 -0.90 -47.28
N VAL A 221 -1.35 -1.16 -48.37
CA VAL A 221 -1.86 -0.13 -49.30
C VAL A 221 -3.10 0.53 -48.71
N VAL A 222 -3.01 1.83 -48.44
CA VAL A 222 -4.11 2.65 -47.87
C VAL A 222 -4.88 3.41 -48.96
N GLY A 223 -4.27 3.58 -50.14
CA GLY A 223 -4.95 4.26 -51.25
C GLY A 223 -4.06 4.49 -52.45
N VAL A 224 -4.51 5.40 -53.31
CA VAL A 224 -3.82 5.77 -54.55
C VAL A 224 -3.81 7.30 -54.67
N GLY A 225 -2.66 7.89 -55.00
CA GLY A 225 -2.49 9.34 -55.12
C GLY A 225 -1.58 9.75 -56.28
N PRO A 226 -1.49 11.05 -56.61
CA PRO A 226 -0.68 11.55 -57.73
C PRO A 226 0.82 11.33 -57.49
N TRP A 227 1.57 11.11 -58.57
CA TRP A 227 3.03 11.02 -58.54
C TRP A 227 3.70 12.34 -58.12
N VAL A 228 4.75 12.23 -57.31
CA VAL A 228 5.61 13.35 -56.88
C VAL A 228 7.07 13.03 -57.24
N PRO A 229 7.85 14.00 -57.71
CA PRO A 229 9.27 13.80 -58.00
C PRO A 229 10.03 13.22 -56.80
N GLY A 230 10.80 12.15 -57.04
CA GLY A 230 11.57 11.43 -56.01
C GLY A 230 10.93 10.12 -55.50
N GLU A 231 9.67 9.84 -55.87
CA GLU A 231 8.99 8.61 -55.51
C GLU A 231 9.38 7.40 -56.39
N ARG A 232 9.43 6.20 -55.79
CA ARG A 232 9.88 4.97 -56.47
C ARG A 232 8.86 4.50 -57.53
N GLN A 233 9.32 4.32 -58.77
CA GLN A 233 8.47 3.89 -59.90
C GLN A 233 7.77 2.54 -59.70
N ARG A 234 8.30 1.64 -58.85
CA ARG A 234 7.65 0.35 -58.56
C ARG A 234 6.26 0.46 -57.91
N ARG A 235 5.89 1.66 -57.42
CA ARG A 235 4.62 1.92 -56.74
C ARG A 235 3.50 2.36 -57.69
N ILE A 236 3.72 2.40 -59.01
CA ILE A 236 2.70 2.87 -59.96
C ILE A 236 1.51 1.92 -60.01
N HIS A 237 0.31 2.45 -59.78
CA HIS A 237 -0.94 1.72 -59.94
C HIS A 237 -1.51 1.94 -61.35
N TRP A 238 -1.09 1.10 -62.29
CA TRP A 238 -1.45 1.21 -63.71
C TRP A 238 -2.95 1.40 -63.99
N PRO A 239 -3.88 0.65 -63.34
CA PRO A 239 -5.31 0.83 -63.63
C PRO A 239 -5.85 2.22 -63.28
N SER A 240 -5.37 2.85 -62.20
CA SER A 240 -5.77 4.23 -61.87
C SER A 240 -5.07 5.26 -62.75
N THR A 241 -3.82 4.99 -63.15
CA THR A 241 -3.08 5.84 -64.10
C THR A 241 -3.79 5.91 -65.45
N THR A 242 -4.21 4.77 -66.00
CA THR A 242 -4.94 4.70 -67.28
C THR A 242 -6.28 5.43 -67.21
N ARG A 243 -7.03 5.30 -66.10
CA ARG A 243 -8.33 5.97 -65.94
C ARG A 243 -8.24 7.47 -65.72
N ARG A 244 -7.17 7.97 -65.08
CA ARG A 244 -7.03 9.38 -64.69
C ARG A 244 -6.10 10.20 -65.59
N GLY A 245 -5.49 9.59 -66.60
CA GLY A 245 -4.57 10.26 -67.53
C GLY A 245 -3.31 10.86 -66.88
N SER A 246 -3.01 10.48 -65.65
CA SER A 246 -1.89 11.01 -64.85
C SER A 246 -1.33 9.90 -63.96
N VAL A 247 0.00 9.86 -63.75
CA VAL A 247 0.66 8.78 -63.00
C VAL A 247 0.15 8.76 -61.56
N GLN A 248 -0.41 7.63 -61.16
CA GLN A 248 -0.90 7.37 -59.82
C GLN A 248 -0.03 6.34 -59.10
N LEU A 249 0.30 6.60 -57.84
CA LEU A 249 1.10 5.74 -56.98
C LEU A 249 0.25 5.11 -55.86
N HIS A 250 0.54 3.85 -55.52
CA HIS A 250 0.10 3.23 -54.27
C HIS A 250 0.64 4.00 -53.06
N ARG A 251 -0.27 4.45 -52.19
CA ARG A 251 0.03 5.08 -50.91
C ARG A 251 0.01 3.99 -49.85
N PHE A 252 1.11 3.86 -49.11
CA PHE A 252 1.23 2.88 -48.04
C PHE A 252 1.01 3.52 -46.67
N ALA A 253 0.46 2.76 -45.73
CA ALA A 253 0.37 3.16 -44.34
C ALA A 253 1.77 3.45 -43.79
N ALA A 254 1.92 4.52 -43.01
CA ALA A 254 3.10 4.66 -42.17
C ALA A 254 3.00 3.65 -41.02
N GLU A 255 3.87 2.64 -41.02
CA GLU A 255 4.06 1.77 -39.86
C GLU A 255 4.72 2.60 -38.75
N ARG A 256 3.96 2.92 -37.69
CA ARG A 256 4.48 3.63 -36.52
C ARG A 256 4.54 2.65 -35.36
N ALA A 257 5.72 2.49 -34.77
CA ALA A 257 5.89 1.75 -33.52
C ALA A 257 4.93 2.33 -32.47
N ALA A 258 4.16 1.48 -31.81
CA ALA A 258 3.25 1.94 -30.79
C ALA A 258 4.01 2.33 -29.53
N ASP A 259 3.67 3.48 -28.96
CA ASP A 259 4.13 3.84 -27.63
C ASP A 259 3.24 3.10 -26.63
N THR A 260 3.84 2.23 -25.83
CA THR A 260 3.16 1.51 -24.74
C THR A 260 3.80 1.91 -23.42
N VAL A 261 2.98 2.17 -22.40
CA VAL A 261 3.43 2.56 -21.06
C VAL A 261 2.91 1.54 -20.05
N MET A 262 3.83 0.91 -19.32
CA MET A 262 3.49 0.04 -18.19
C MET A 262 3.49 0.87 -16.90
N LEU A 263 2.33 1.02 -16.29
CA LEU A 263 2.16 1.65 -14.99
C LEU A 263 2.13 0.55 -13.92
N LEU A 264 3.07 0.64 -12.97
CA LEU A 264 3.24 -0.31 -11.87
C LEU A 264 2.66 0.30 -10.60
N ASP A 265 1.68 -0.39 -10.02
CA ASP A 265 1.17 -0.10 -8.68
C ASP A 265 2.09 -0.74 -7.63
N ALA A 266 2.80 0.13 -6.90
CA ALA A 266 3.63 -0.21 -5.76
C ALA A 266 3.10 0.44 -4.45
N PHE A 267 1.85 0.93 -4.44
CA PHE A 267 1.23 1.51 -3.24
C PHE A 267 1.09 0.48 -2.11
N GLY A 268 0.86 -0.79 -2.47
CA GLY A 268 0.78 -1.95 -1.58
C GLY A 268 1.78 -3.04 -1.97
N ASP A 269 2.21 -3.86 -0.99
CA ASP A 269 2.81 -5.16 -1.22
C ASP A 269 2.02 -6.15 -0.36
N VAL A 270 1.06 -6.83 -0.97
CA VAL A 270 0.20 -7.83 -0.33
C VAL A 270 0.83 -9.18 -0.56
N ALA A 271 1.11 -9.90 0.52
CA ALA A 271 1.51 -11.30 0.42
C ALA A 271 0.23 -12.15 0.33
N ASP A 272 0.17 -13.01 -0.67
CA ASP A 272 -0.84 -14.05 -0.78
C ASP A 272 -0.83 -14.88 0.51
N PRO A 273 -1.96 -14.99 1.23
CA PRO A 273 -2.01 -15.69 2.51
C PRO A 273 -1.64 -17.18 2.45
N VAL A 274 -1.84 -17.83 1.30
CA VAL A 274 -1.62 -19.27 1.10
C VAL A 274 -0.22 -19.53 0.55
N THR A 275 0.16 -18.81 -0.51
CA THR A 275 1.43 -19.05 -1.21
C THR A 275 2.59 -18.20 -0.68
N GLY A 276 2.28 -17.14 0.07
CA GLY A 276 3.26 -16.12 0.47
C GLY A 276 3.76 -15.27 -0.69
N ALA A 277 3.21 -15.42 -1.90
CA ALA A 277 3.63 -14.70 -3.09
C ALA A 277 3.33 -13.20 -2.94
N SER A 278 4.31 -12.37 -3.28
CA SER A 278 4.19 -10.91 -3.18
C SER A 278 3.48 -10.35 -4.41
N SER A 279 2.41 -9.58 -4.19
CA SER A 279 1.68 -8.90 -5.26
C SER A 279 2.59 -7.92 -6.03
N LEU A 280 3.54 -7.28 -5.34
CA LEU A 280 4.51 -6.38 -5.97
C LEU A 280 5.49 -7.17 -6.85
N ASP A 281 5.91 -8.36 -6.41
CA ASP A 281 6.78 -9.20 -7.22
C ASP A 281 6.08 -9.62 -8.52
N GLU A 282 4.83 -10.04 -8.41
CA GLU A 282 4.06 -10.46 -9.58
C GLU A 282 3.72 -9.30 -10.52
N THR A 283 3.41 -8.12 -9.96
CA THR A 283 3.25 -6.86 -10.73
C THR A 283 4.45 -6.59 -11.62
N VAL A 284 5.66 -6.70 -11.06
CA VAL A 284 6.90 -6.45 -11.77
C VAL A 284 7.22 -7.54 -12.80
N ARG A 285 7.00 -8.81 -12.45
CA ARG A 285 7.24 -9.94 -13.36
C ARG A 285 6.30 -9.90 -14.57
N ALA A 286 5.02 -9.63 -14.34
CA ALA A 286 4.01 -9.48 -15.39
C ALA A 286 4.33 -8.29 -16.31
N ALA A 287 4.65 -7.13 -15.75
CA ALA A 287 5.02 -5.96 -16.54
C ALA A 287 6.32 -6.15 -17.33
N THR A 288 7.32 -6.81 -16.75
CA THR A 288 8.58 -7.14 -17.44
C THR A 288 8.36 -8.12 -18.58
N GLY A 289 7.50 -9.13 -18.37
CA GLY A 289 7.10 -10.07 -19.42
C GLY A 289 6.40 -9.37 -20.58
N LEU A 290 5.47 -8.46 -20.28
CA LEU A 290 4.78 -7.68 -21.31
C LEU A 290 5.70 -6.69 -22.03
N ALA A 291 6.56 -5.98 -21.29
CA ALA A 291 7.56 -5.09 -21.87
C ALA A 291 8.48 -5.84 -22.83
N ARG A 292 8.95 -7.04 -22.45
CA ARG A 292 9.77 -7.90 -23.32
C ARG A 292 8.99 -8.30 -24.58
N ALA A 293 7.69 -8.60 -24.47
CA ALA A 293 6.87 -8.96 -25.62
C ALA A 293 6.74 -7.82 -26.65
N TYR A 294 6.45 -6.60 -26.20
CA TYR A 294 6.37 -5.41 -27.06
C TYR A 294 7.73 -5.00 -27.64
N LEU A 295 8.82 -5.11 -26.87
CA LEU A 295 10.15 -4.79 -27.40
C LEU A 295 10.60 -5.78 -28.48
N ARG A 296 10.17 -7.05 -28.43
CA ARG A 296 10.42 -8.02 -29.51
C ARG A 296 9.67 -7.67 -30.80
N THR A 297 8.52 -7.01 -30.72
CA THR A 297 7.76 -6.54 -31.89
C THR A 297 8.23 -5.17 -32.40
N HIS A 298 9.36 -4.65 -31.89
CA HIS A 298 9.93 -3.33 -32.22
C HIS A 298 9.06 -2.15 -31.80
N ASP A 299 8.12 -2.36 -30.86
CA ASP A 299 7.35 -1.29 -30.25
C ASP A 299 8.16 -0.54 -29.20
N ARG A 300 7.70 0.66 -28.84
CA ARG A 300 8.34 1.51 -27.82
C ARG A 300 7.67 1.27 -26.48
N VAL A 301 8.47 0.94 -25.46
CA VAL A 301 7.95 0.68 -24.11
C VAL A 301 8.52 1.68 -23.13
N GLY A 302 7.62 2.34 -22.39
CA GLY A 302 7.91 3.17 -21.23
C GLY A 302 7.39 2.52 -19.96
N VAL A 303 7.87 2.96 -18.81
CA VAL A 303 7.44 2.47 -17.49
C VAL A 303 7.21 3.64 -16.56
N VAL A 304 6.16 3.53 -15.75
CA VAL A 304 5.85 4.45 -14.64
C VAL A 304 5.67 3.61 -13.39
N SER A 305 6.34 3.94 -12.30
CA SER A 305 6.09 3.32 -10.99
C SER A 305 5.53 4.33 -10.00
N THR A 306 4.51 3.90 -9.27
CA THR A 306 3.76 4.72 -8.30
C THR A 306 3.63 3.97 -6.99
N GLY A 307 4.04 4.56 -5.85
CA GLY A 307 4.05 3.85 -4.56
C GLY A 307 5.23 4.20 -3.66
N GLY A 308 5.61 5.48 -3.61
CA GLY A 308 6.88 5.97 -3.09
C GLY A 308 7.29 7.19 -3.91
N THR A 309 8.58 7.37 -4.20
CA THR A 309 9.01 8.33 -5.23
C THR A 309 8.50 7.89 -6.60
N THR A 310 7.70 8.73 -7.28
CA THR A 310 7.23 8.43 -8.64
C THR A 310 8.42 8.45 -9.61
N ARG A 311 8.68 7.33 -10.28
CA ARG A 311 9.72 7.22 -11.32
C ARG A 311 9.07 6.91 -12.66
N TRP A 312 9.66 7.46 -13.73
CA TRP A 312 9.21 7.14 -15.07
C TRP A 312 10.36 7.08 -16.06
N LEU A 313 10.16 6.26 -17.08
CA LEU A 313 11.00 6.17 -18.26
C LEU A 313 10.11 6.37 -19.48
N VAL A 314 10.52 7.29 -20.33
CA VAL A 314 9.84 7.54 -21.61
C VAL A 314 9.98 6.33 -22.55
N PRO A 315 9.00 6.08 -23.43
CA PRO A 315 9.05 4.93 -24.32
C PRO A 315 10.30 4.86 -25.20
N GLY A 316 10.98 3.72 -25.16
CA GLY A 316 12.17 3.42 -25.97
C GLY A 316 12.08 2.04 -26.62
N THR A 317 12.93 1.77 -27.60
CA THR A 317 12.99 0.49 -28.34
C THR A 317 14.23 -0.34 -28.00
N GLY A 318 14.17 -1.63 -28.32
CA GLY A 318 15.32 -2.55 -28.27
C GLY A 318 15.76 -2.98 -26.87
N ASP A 319 16.85 -3.75 -26.82
CA ASP A 319 17.36 -4.34 -25.58
C ASP A 319 17.87 -3.28 -24.58
N ALA A 320 18.45 -2.17 -25.06
CA ALA A 320 18.88 -1.08 -24.19
C ALA A 320 17.71 -0.41 -23.45
N ALA A 321 16.52 -0.34 -24.07
CA ALA A 321 15.31 0.10 -23.39
C ALA A 321 14.87 -0.91 -22.33
N PHE A 322 14.91 -2.21 -22.65
CA PHE A 322 14.61 -3.28 -21.68
C PHE A 322 15.48 -3.16 -20.43
N TYR A 323 16.81 -3.08 -20.57
CA TYR A 323 17.71 -2.98 -19.41
C TYR A 323 17.44 -1.73 -18.55
N ARG A 324 17.15 -0.58 -19.17
CA ARG A 324 16.76 0.63 -18.41
C ARG A 324 15.46 0.44 -17.65
N ILE A 325 14.48 -0.22 -18.27
CA ILE A 325 13.20 -0.56 -17.63
C ILE A 325 13.44 -1.44 -16.41
N VAL A 326 14.18 -2.54 -16.55
CA VAL A 326 14.42 -3.45 -15.44
C VAL A 326 15.22 -2.75 -14.32
N GLU A 327 16.22 -1.93 -14.67
CA GLU A 327 17.01 -1.16 -13.70
C GLU A 327 16.14 -0.13 -12.92
N SER A 328 15.17 0.53 -13.57
CA SER A 328 14.31 1.49 -12.88
C SER A 328 13.36 0.83 -11.87
N VAL A 329 13.00 -0.43 -12.13
CA VAL A 329 12.13 -1.21 -11.25
C VAL A 329 12.86 -1.68 -9.98
N LEU A 330 14.18 -1.87 -10.03
CA LEU A 330 14.97 -2.34 -8.87
C LEU A 330 14.84 -1.45 -7.63
N ASP A 331 14.60 -0.15 -7.83
CA ASP A 331 14.51 0.82 -6.74
C ASP A 331 13.07 1.00 -6.21
N VAL A 332 12.06 0.45 -6.88
CA VAL A 332 10.64 0.58 -6.49
C VAL A 332 10.40 0.10 -5.07
N ARG A 333 11.02 -1.03 -4.70
CA ARG A 333 10.92 -1.60 -3.36
C ARG A 333 11.60 -0.73 -2.28
N LYS A 334 12.74 -0.11 -2.62
CA LYS A 334 13.45 0.82 -1.73
C LYS A 334 12.61 2.08 -1.50
N ASP A 335 12.06 2.67 -2.56
CA ASP A 335 11.26 3.91 -2.47
C ASP A 335 9.98 3.76 -1.63
N ARG A 336 9.37 2.57 -1.60
CA ARG A 336 8.23 2.24 -0.73
C ARG A 336 8.58 2.34 0.76
N ALA A 337 9.74 1.81 1.15
CA ALA A 337 10.16 1.76 2.56
C ALA A 337 10.34 3.15 3.18
N PHE A 338 10.66 4.17 2.36
CA PHE A 338 10.85 5.55 2.82
C PHE A 338 9.55 6.35 2.99
N GLY A 339 8.37 5.74 2.83
CA GLY A 339 7.08 6.33 3.21
C GLY A 339 6.70 7.63 2.50
N ARG A 340 7.39 8.01 1.42
CA ARG A 340 7.05 9.21 0.65
C ARG A 340 5.76 8.98 -0.11
N GLY A 341 4.78 9.86 0.06
CA GLY A 341 3.51 9.81 -0.66
C GLY A 341 3.75 9.86 -2.17
N GLY A 342 3.47 8.76 -2.86
CA GLY A 342 3.53 8.72 -4.32
C GLY A 342 2.52 9.68 -4.93
N LEU A 343 2.88 10.25 -6.08
CA LEU A 343 1.97 11.13 -6.80
C LEU A 343 0.77 10.29 -7.27
N GLU A 344 -0.44 10.74 -6.92
CA GLU A 344 -1.69 10.22 -7.48
C GLU A 344 -1.90 10.65 -8.95
N ARG A 345 -0.96 11.45 -9.49
CA ARG A 345 -0.98 11.95 -10.86
C ARG A 345 0.26 11.52 -11.60
N VAL A 346 0.05 10.91 -12.77
CA VAL A 346 1.16 10.52 -13.65
C VAL A 346 1.75 11.78 -14.29
N PRO A 347 3.08 11.98 -14.29
CA PRO A 347 3.70 13.12 -14.95
C PRO A 347 3.36 13.15 -16.45
N PRO A 348 2.96 14.31 -17.03
CA PRO A 348 2.65 14.42 -18.45
C PRO A 348 3.75 13.88 -19.40
N PRO A 349 5.06 14.10 -19.14
CA PRO A 349 6.12 13.58 -20.00
C PRO A 349 6.19 12.04 -20.03
N ALA A 350 5.63 11.36 -19.04
CA ALA A 350 5.63 9.91 -18.96
C ALA A 350 4.62 9.24 -19.91
N LEU A 351 3.68 10.02 -20.46
CA LEU A 351 2.56 9.53 -21.27
C LEU A 351 2.51 10.23 -22.64
N PRO A 352 3.26 9.73 -23.65
CA PRO A 352 3.17 10.24 -25.02
C PRO A 352 1.74 10.20 -25.55
N GLU A 353 1.41 11.09 -26.49
CA GLU A 353 0.10 11.10 -27.13
C GLU A 353 -0.18 9.79 -27.87
N GLY A 354 -1.39 9.25 -27.68
CA GLY A 354 -1.78 7.98 -28.30
C GLY A 354 -1.15 6.73 -27.67
N ALA A 355 -0.38 6.85 -26.58
CA ALA A 355 0.22 5.70 -25.93
C ALA A 355 -0.83 4.76 -25.31
N LEU A 356 -0.63 3.45 -25.48
CA LEU A 356 -1.40 2.41 -24.77
C LEU A 356 -0.89 2.30 -23.33
N VAL A 357 -1.77 2.42 -22.35
CA VAL A 357 -1.40 2.39 -20.93
C VAL A 357 -1.90 1.11 -20.30
N TYR A 358 -0.98 0.25 -19.85
CA TYR A 358 -1.30 -0.93 -19.04
C TYR A 358 -1.04 -0.62 -17.58
N VAL A 359 -2.01 -0.86 -16.71
CA VAL A 359 -1.92 -0.62 -15.27
C VAL A 359 -1.90 -1.97 -14.57
N PHE A 360 -0.74 -2.36 -14.02
CA PHE A 360 -0.58 -3.58 -13.25
C PHE A 360 -0.82 -3.27 -11.78
N THR A 361 -1.85 -3.86 -11.19
CA THR A 361 -2.26 -3.51 -9.83
C THR A 361 -2.99 -4.66 -9.12
N PRO A 362 -2.73 -4.89 -7.81
CA PRO A 362 -3.56 -5.77 -7.00
C PRO A 362 -4.97 -5.21 -6.70
N LEU A 363 -5.25 -3.95 -7.08
CA LEU A 363 -6.45 -3.20 -6.72
C LEU A 363 -6.71 -3.17 -5.20
N SER A 364 -5.66 -3.32 -4.39
CA SER A 364 -5.77 -3.39 -2.92
C SER A 364 -5.77 -2.01 -2.26
N ASP A 365 -5.33 -0.96 -2.97
CA ASP A 365 -5.21 0.40 -2.43
C ASP A 365 -6.07 1.38 -3.24
N ALA A 366 -6.90 2.17 -2.56
CA ALA A 366 -7.82 3.10 -3.21
C ALA A 366 -7.12 4.21 -4.02
N ARG A 367 -5.84 4.51 -3.74
CA ARG A 367 -5.05 5.52 -4.46
C ARG A 367 -4.88 5.18 -5.94
N ILE A 368 -4.86 3.90 -6.32
CA ILE A 368 -4.78 3.51 -7.73
C ILE A 368 -6.01 3.95 -8.51
N LEU A 369 -7.18 4.02 -7.88
CA LEU A 369 -8.41 4.49 -8.50
C LEU A 369 -8.33 5.99 -8.84
N ALA A 370 -7.63 6.78 -8.03
CA ALA A 370 -7.36 8.18 -8.32
C ALA A 370 -6.45 8.34 -9.56
N VAL A 371 -5.42 7.49 -9.66
CA VAL A 371 -4.54 7.43 -10.84
C VAL A 371 -5.33 7.05 -12.10
N LEU A 372 -6.18 6.02 -12.02
CA LEU A 372 -7.03 5.61 -13.16
C LEU A 372 -7.97 6.73 -13.59
N ARG A 373 -8.58 7.43 -12.64
CA ARG A 373 -9.46 8.58 -12.93
C ARG A 373 -8.69 9.72 -13.57
N ASP A 374 -7.47 10.04 -13.11
CA ASP A 374 -6.60 11.05 -13.73
C ASP A 374 -6.23 10.69 -15.18
N LEU A 375 -6.00 9.41 -15.47
CA LEU A 375 -5.77 8.96 -16.84
C LEU A 375 -7.02 9.17 -17.71
N GLN A 376 -8.20 8.81 -17.20
CA GLN A 376 -9.48 8.97 -17.91
C GLN A 376 -9.83 10.44 -18.17
N THR A 377 -9.64 11.34 -17.19
CA THR A 377 -9.93 12.77 -17.36
C THR A 377 -9.01 13.42 -18.39
N ARG A 378 -7.80 12.89 -18.58
CA ARG A 378 -6.86 13.28 -19.65
C ARG A 378 -7.16 12.59 -20.99
N GLY A 379 -8.30 11.91 -21.12
CA GLY A 379 -8.72 11.22 -22.35
C GLY A 379 -7.92 9.96 -22.67
N ARG A 380 -7.17 9.42 -21.70
CA ARG A 380 -6.43 8.16 -21.85
C ARG A 380 -7.32 6.98 -21.52
N ARG A 381 -7.13 5.85 -22.20
CA ARG A 381 -7.89 4.62 -21.97
C ARG A 381 -6.96 3.56 -21.39
N PRO A 382 -6.78 3.49 -20.06
CA PRO A 382 -5.95 2.47 -19.46
C PRO A 382 -6.59 1.09 -19.57
N VAL A 383 -5.76 0.06 -19.68
CA VAL A 383 -6.14 -1.34 -19.50
C VAL A 383 -5.60 -1.78 -18.15
N VAL A 384 -6.48 -2.24 -17.26
CA VAL A 384 -6.07 -2.75 -15.95
C VAL A 384 -5.76 -4.22 -16.05
N VAL A 385 -4.56 -4.60 -15.61
CA VAL A 385 -4.14 -5.98 -15.37
C VAL A 385 -4.16 -6.19 -13.85
N GLU A 386 -5.21 -6.86 -13.38
CA GLU A 386 -5.41 -7.20 -11.98
C GLU A 386 -4.45 -8.32 -11.57
N ILE A 387 -3.57 -8.03 -10.62
CA ILE A 387 -2.62 -8.97 -10.04
C ILE A 387 -3.29 -9.69 -8.86
N PRO A 388 -3.23 -11.03 -8.78
CA PRO A 388 -3.89 -11.77 -7.71
C PRO A 388 -3.23 -11.43 -6.37
N SER A 389 -4.06 -11.17 -5.36
CA SER A 389 -3.60 -10.89 -3.98
C SER A 389 -3.80 -12.09 -3.05
N GLY A 390 -4.28 -13.22 -3.57
CA GLY A 390 -4.76 -14.36 -2.78
C GLY A 390 -6.12 -14.10 -2.11
N ASP A 391 -6.81 -15.17 -1.79
CA ASP A 391 -8.01 -15.10 -0.95
C ASP A 391 -7.59 -15.06 0.54
N PRO A 392 -8.28 -14.28 1.39
CA PRO A 392 -8.08 -14.32 2.83
C PRO A 392 -8.22 -15.75 3.38
N VAL A 393 -7.31 -16.17 4.27
CA VAL A 393 -7.43 -17.46 4.97
C VAL A 393 -8.52 -17.36 6.02
N VAL A 394 -9.42 -18.33 6.01
CA VAL A 394 -10.50 -18.50 7.00
C VAL A 394 -10.23 -19.78 7.77
N GLU A 395 -10.35 -19.74 9.09
CA GLU A 395 -10.22 -20.93 9.94
C GLU A 395 -11.44 -21.83 9.80
N ASP A 396 -11.23 -23.15 9.85
CA ASP A 396 -12.32 -24.12 9.73
C ASP A 396 -13.36 -23.93 10.84
N GLY A 397 -14.62 -23.68 10.45
CA GLY A 397 -15.73 -23.46 11.38
C GLY A 397 -15.95 -22.00 11.82
N ASP A 398 -15.17 -21.04 11.31
CA ASP A 398 -15.41 -19.62 11.53
C ASP A 398 -16.49 -19.05 10.58
N GLU A 399 -17.75 -19.12 11.01
CA GLU A 399 -18.89 -18.57 10.24
C GLU A 399 -18.73 -17.07 9.92
N ALA A 400 -18.09 -16.29 10.80
CA ALA A 400 -17.85 -14.87 10.57
C ALA A 400 -16.76 -14.66 9.50
N GLY A 401 -15.71 -15.49 9.53
CA GLY A 401 -14.68 -15.55 8.51
C GLY A 401 -15.23 -15.93 7.14
N GLU A 402 -16.11 -16.93 7.06
CA GLU A 402 -16.79 -17.32 5.81
C GLU A 402 -17.66 -16.18 5.24
N LEU A 403 -18.43 -15.49 6.09
CA LEU A 403 -19.19 -14.30 5.70
C LEU A 403 -18.26 -13.16 5.24
N GLY A 404 -17.13 -12.98 5.94
CA GLY A 404 -16.10 -12.02 5.59
C GLY A 404 -15.50 -12.29 4.21
N LEU A 405 -15.17 -13.54 3.91
CA LEU A 405 -14.66 -13.97 2.60
C LEU A 405 -15.69 -13.70 1.48
N ARG A 406 -16.97 -14.02 1.71
CA ARG A 406 -18.05 -13.72 0.76
C ARG A 406 -18.21 -12.23 0.51
N LEU A 407 -18.14 -11.41 1.56
CA LEU A 407 -18.19 -9.95 1.43
C LEU A 407 -16.98 -9.42 0.66
N TRP A 408 -15.79 -9.96 0.93
CA TRP A 408 -14.57 -9.60 0.23
C TRP A 408 -14.64 -9.94 -1.27
N HIS A 409 -15.13 -11.13 -1.63
CA HIS A 409 -15.38 -11.49 -3.04
C HIS A 409 -16.37 -10.53 -3.70
N ALA A 410 -17.48 -10.23 -3.03
CA ALA A 410 -18.48 -9.29 -3.53
C ALA A 410 -17.93 -7.88 -3.74
N GLU A 411 -17.08 -7.39 -2.83
CA GLU A 411 -16.41 -6.09 -2.97
C GLU A 411 -15.45 -6.08 -4.16
N ARG A 412 -14.66 -7.15 -4.36
CA ARG A 412 -13.77 -7.27 -5.53
C ARG A 412 -14.55 -7.29 -6.83
N ASP A 413 -15.65 -8.02 -6.90
CA ASP A 413 -16.51 -8.08 -8.09
C ASP A 413 -17.20 -6.76 -8.37
N ALA A 414 -17.68 -6.05 -7.32
CA ALA A 414 -18.23 -4.71 -7.45
C ALA A 414 -17.18 -3.71 -7.97
N MET A 415 -15.93 -3.80 -7.50
CA MET A 415 -14.82 -2.98 -8.00
C MET A 415 -14.54 -3.23 -9.48
N ARG A 416 -14.42 -4.51 -9.88
CA ARG A 416 -14.22 -4.91 -11.29
C ARG A 416 -15.36 -4.43 -12.17
N PHE A 417 -16.61 -4.56 -11.69
CA PHE A 417 -17.79 -4.09 -12.39
C PHE A 417 -17.75 -2.57 -12.58
N ALA A 418 -17.48 -1.80 -11.52
CA ALA A 418 -17.41 -0.34 -11.58
C ALA A 418 -16.32 0.16 -12.55
N LEU A 419 -15.16 -0.49 -12.58
CA LEU A 419 -14.09 -0.17 -13.54
C LEU A 419 -14.55 -0.43 -14.98
N ARG A 420 -15.15 -1.61 -15.25
CA ARG A 420 -15.68 -1.95 -16.57
C ARG A 420 -16.80 -1.01 -17.02
N ASP A 421 -17.72 -0.66 -16.13
CA ASP A 421 -18.82 0.28 -16.39
C ASP A 421 -18.29 1.70 -16.73
N SER A 422 -17.18 2.10 -16.09
CA SER A 422 -16.46 3.34 -16.42
C SER A 422 -15.67 3.27 -17.75
N GLY A 423 -15.71 2.14 -18.47
CA GLY A 423 -15.00 1.92 -19.73
C GLY A 423 -13.53 1.53 -19.57
N VAL A 424 -13.11 1.07 -18.39
CA VAL A 424 -11.76 0.53 -18.13
C VAL A 424 -11.81 -1.00 -18.20
N PRO A 425 -11.23 -1.63 -19.23
CA PRO A 425 -11.16 -3.09 -19.27
C PRO A 425 -10.25 -3.60 -18.14
N VAL A 426 -10.73 -4.62 -17.42
CA VAL A 426 -10.01 -5.30 -16.33
C VAL A 426 -9.75 -6.74 -16.74
N LEU A 427 -8.47 -7.08 -16.91
CA LEU A 427 -7.95 -8.41 -17.19
C LEU A 427 -7.36 -9.01 -15.93
N ARG A 428 -7.74 -10.23 -15.57
CA ARG A 428 -7.15 -10.93 -14.43
C ARG A 428 -5.89 -11.64 -14.86
N HIS A 429 -4.81 -11.42 -14.13
CA HIS A 429 -3.57 -12.14 -14.30
C HIS A 429 -3.56 -13.37 -13.39
N THR A 430 -3.14 -14.51 -13.93
CA THR A 430 -2.89 -15.73 -13.16
C THR A 430 -1.49 -16.20 -13.53
N GLU A 431 -0.69 -16.60 -12.54
CA GLU A 431 0.64 -17.13 -12.80
C GLU A 431 0.55 -18.37 -13.71
N GLY A 432 1.37 -18.41 -14.78
CA GLY A 432 1.41 -19.52 -15.74
C GLY A 432 0.36 -19.49 -16.86
N GLU A 433 -0.70 -18.68 -16.75
CA GLU A 433 -1.67 -18.52 -17.84
C GLU A 433 -1.21 -17.51 -18.89
N SER A 434 -1.58 -17.72 -20.15
CA SER A 434 -1.34 -16.74 -21.21
C SER A 434 -2.34 -15.60 -21.10
N LEU A 435 -1.85 -14.37 -20.89
CA LEU A 435 -2.71 -13.19 -20.90
C LEU A 435 -2.86 -12.68 -22.34
N ASP A 436 -4.04 -12.91 -22.93
CA ASP A 436 -4.37 -12.39 -24.25
C ASP A 436 -4.88 -10.94 -24.17
N LEU A 437 -3.94 -10.01 -24.33
CA LEU A 437 -4.25 -8.58 -24.30
C LEU A 437 -5.05 -8.13 -25.52
N ALA A 438 -5.07 -8.91 -26.62
CA ALA A 438 -5.90 -8.63 -27.79
C ALA A 438 -7.40 -8.65 -27.46
N LEU A 439 -7.79 -9.30 -26.36
CA LEU A 439 -9.17 -9.34 -25.88
C LEU A 439 -9.57 -8.12 -25.05
N ALA A 440 -8.61 -7.31 -24.56
CA ALA A 440 -8.94 -6.13 -23.73
C ALA A 440 -9.87 -5.11 -24.45
N PRO A 441 -9.66 -4.78 -25.74
CA PRO A 441 -10.59 -3.95 -26.50
C PRO A 441 -11.98 -4.58 -26.69
N MET A 442 -12.06 -5.92 -26.79
CA MET A 442 -13.33 -6.65 -26.93
C MET A 442 -14.10 -6.71 -25.61
N ALA A 443 -13.39 -6.81 -24.48
CA ALA A 443 -13.97 -6.69 -23.14
C ALA A 443 -14.53 -5.28 -22.87
N ALA A 444 -14.01 -4.26 -23.57
CA ALA A 444 -14.54 -2.89 -23.53
C ALA A 444 -15.74 -2.67 -24.49
N GLY A 445 -15.99 -3.60 -25.42
CA GLY A 445 -16.88 -3.40 -26.56
C GLY A 445 -18.30 -3.95 -26.37
N ARG A 446 -19.10 -3.34 -25.49
CA ARG A 446 -20.59 -3.39 -25.58
C ARG A 446 -21.34 -2.38 -24.72
N VAL A 447 -20.92 -1.11 -24.66
CA VAL A 447 -21.80 -0.02 -24.16
C VAL A 447 -21.56 1.25 -24.96
N GLY A 448 -22.61 1.74 -25.64
CA GLY A 448 -22.72 3.16 -25.99
C GLY A 448 -22.46 3.58 -27.43
N GLY A 449 -23.02 2.88 -28.42
CA GLY A 449 -23.32 3.51 -29.70
C GLY A 449 -24.34 4.63 -29.49
N ARG A 450 -23.89 5.89 -29.50
CA ARG A 450 -24.77 7.07 -29.47
C ARG A 450 -25.32 7.31 -30.87
N GLY A 451 -26.25 6.45 -31.30
CA GLY A 451 -27.04 6.66 -32.50
C GLY A 451 -28.10 7.72 -32.24
N ARG A 452 -28.03 8.83 -32.98
CA ARG A 452 -29.21 9.67 -33.24
C ARG A 452 -30.20 8.84 -34.05
N ALA A 453 -31.32 8.44 -33.46
CA ALA A 453 -32.56 8.13 -34.18
C ALA A 453 -33.74 8.09 -33.21
N GLY A 454 -34.79 8.85 -33.54
CA GLY A 454 -36.18 8.46 -33.35
C GLY A 454 -36.75 8.63 -31.94
N GLU A 455 -37.74 9.52 -31.86
CA GLU A 455 -38.76 9.58 -30.81
C GLU A 455 -39.23 8.16 -30.40
N GLY A 456 -39.22 7.89 -29.10
CA GLY A 456 -39.61 6.61 -28.53
C GLY A 456 -38.91 6.38 -27.20
N GLY A 457 -39.38 7.06 -26.15
CA GLY A 457 -38.76 7.08 -24.83
C GLY A 457 -38.58 5.70 -24.22
N VAL A 458 -37.33 5.27 -24.08
CA VAL A 458 -36.91 4.26 -23.10
C VAL A 458 -35.90 4.94 -22.19
N THR A 459 -36.34 5.09 -20.94
CA THR A 459 -35.68 5.79 -19.84
C THR A 459 -34.30 5.21 -19.51
N ALA A 460 -33.35 6.11 -19.27
CA ALA A 460 -32.09 5.83 -18.58
C ALA A 460 -32.32 4.99 -17.32
N PRO A 461 -31.40 4.10 -16.90
CA PRO A 461 -31.47 3.47 -15.60
C PRO A 461 -31.17 4.56 -14.55
N ASP A 462 -32.24 5.21 -14.14
CA ASP A 462 -32.34 6.02 -12.94
C ASP A 462 -31.91 5.14 -11.78
N THR A 463 -30.87 5.54 -11.05
CA THR A 463 -30.43 4.91 -9.80
C THR A 463 -31.44 5.23 -8.70
N ARG A 464 -32.69 4.78 -8.89
CA ARG A 464 -33.68 4.73 -7.82
C ARG A 464 -33.43 3.46 -7.04
N VAL A 465 -33.01 3.63 -5.79
CA VAL A 465 -33.11 2.60 -4.75
C VAL A 465 -34.49 1.96 -4.88
N GLY A 466 -34.56 0.63 -5.03
CA GLY A 466 -35.82 -0.06 -5.16
C GLY A 466 -36.74 0.34 -4.00
N LEU A 467 -38.01 0.63 -4.28
CA LEU A 467 -38.96 1.14 -3.27
C LEU A 467 -38.94 0.27 -1.99
N ARG A 468 -38.70 -1.05 -2.13
CA ARG A 468 -38.53 -2.01 -1.03
C ARG A 468 -37.29 -1.76 -0.15
N GLU A 469 -36.13 -1.44 -0.73
CA GLU A 469 -34.92 -1.11 0.05
C GLU A 469 -35.05 0.27 0.71
N TYR A 470 -35.67 1.23 0.00
CA TYR A 470 -35.99 2.54 0.56
C TYR A 470 -37.01 2.44 1.71
N LEU A 471 -38.03 1.60 1.57
CA LEU A 471 -39.03 1.30 2.60
C LEU A 471 -38.42 0.55 3.79
N GLY A 472 -37.59 -0.47 3.56
CA GLY A 472 -36.88 -1.19 4.62
C GLY A 472 -35.97 -0.28 5.44
N TYR A 473 -35.28 0.65 4.78
CA TYR A 473 -34.51 1.71 5.41
C TYR A 473 -35.39 2.71 6.18
N TRP A 474 -36.51 3.12 5.58
CA TRP A 474 -37.46 4.01 6.25
C TRP A 474 -37.98 3.39 7.53
N ILE A 475 -38.36 2.12 7.50
CA ILE A 475 -38.83 1.32 8.64
C ILE A 475 -37.73 1.20 9.71
N GLY A 476 -36.48 0.93 9.30
CA GLY A 476 -35.34 0.82 10.22
C GLY A 476 -34.95 2.13 10.92
N THR A 477 -35.25 3.29 10.32
CA THR A 477 -34.93 4.62 10.89
C THR A 477 -36.13 5.32 11.55
N VAL A 478 -37.30 4.66 11.61
CA VAL A 478 -38.51 5.18 12.28
C VAL A 478 -38.24 5.56 13.74
N PRO A 479 -37.56 4.75 14.58
CA PRO A 479 -37.40 5.09 16.00
C PRO A 479 -36.67 6.42 16.23
N VAL A 480 -35.58 6.65 15.48
CA VAL A 480 -34.78 7.89 15.60
C VAL A 480 -35.54 9.11 15.09
N ARG A 481 -36.30 8.96 13.99
CA ARG A 481 -37.15 10.03 13.45
C ARG A 481 -38.28 10.39 14.41
N VAL A 482 -38.91 9.38 15.02
CA VAL A 482 -39.96 9.57 16.02
C VAL A 482 -39.41 10.32 17.23
N LEU A 483 -38.21 9.96 17.71
CA LEU A 483 -37.54 10.67 18.81
C LEU A 483 -37.20 12.12 18.45
N GLY A 484 -36.65 12.38 17.26
CA GLY A 484 -36.33 13.74 16.80
C GLY A 484 -37.57 14.62 16.63
N VAL A 485 -38.66 14.07 16.05
CA VAL A 485 -39.94 14.76 15.92
C VAL A 485 -40.57 15.01 17.29
N ALA A 486 -40.57 14.01 18.18
CA ALA A 486 -41.09 14.17 19.54
C ALA A 486 -40.31 15.25 20.31
N ALA A 487 -38.99 15.31 20.16
CA ALA A 487 -38.16 16.34 20.77
C ALA A 487 -38.52 17.74 20.25
N VAL A 488 -38.73 17.90 18.93
CA VAL A 488 -39.19 19.18 18.34
C VAL A 488 -40.59 19.55 18.80
N VAL A 489 -41.53 18.60 18.84
CA VAL A 489 -42.93 18.84 19.23
C VAL A 489 -43.04 19.25 20.69
N VAL A 490 -42.37 18.51 21.58
CA VAL A 490 -42.29 18.86 23.01
C VAL A 490 -41.57 20.19 23.20
N ALA A 491 -40.57 20.48 22.35
CA ALA A 491 -39.87 21.74 22.46
C ALA A 491 -40.71 22.95 21.99
N TRP A 492 -41.47 22.79 20.92
CA TRP A 492 -42.25 23.87 20.30
C TRP A 492 -43.59 24.12 21.00
N ARG A 493 -44.16 23.11 21.67
CA ARG A 493 -45.48 23.13 22.33
C ARG A 493 -46.56 23.69 21.39
N PRO A 494 -46.84 23.04 20.25
CA PRO A 494 -47.78 23.57 19.27
C PRO A 494 -49.18 23.83 19.87
N TRP A 495 -49.56 23.08 20.91
CA TRP A 495 -50.81 23.24 21.65
C TRP A 495 -50.92 24.52 22.49
N THR A 496 -49.83 25.28 22.69
CA THR A 496 -49.86 26.57 23.40
C THR A 496 -49.38 27.75 22.55
N THR A 497 -48.72 27.50 21.42
CA THR A 497 -48.02 28.54 20.64
C THR A 497 -48.57 28.74 19.24
N VAL A 498 -49.31 27.78 18.69
CA VAL A 498 -49.80 27.76 17.30
C VAL A 498 -51.30 28.00 17.27
N ASP A 499 -51.71 29.26 17.42
CA ASP A 499 -53.13 29.67 17.34
C ASP A 499 -53.48 30.31 15.99
N THR A 500 -52.48 30.56 15.12
CA THR A 500 -52.65 31.22 13.81
C THR A 500 -51.82 30.53 12.73
N ALA A 501 -52.32 30.54 11.48
CA ALA A 501 -51.68 29.89 10.33
C ALA A 501 -50.22 30.34 10.11
N GLY A 502 -49.89 31.60 10.42
CA GLY A 502 -48.52 32.13 10.30
C GLY A 502 -47.50 31.48 11.26
N ARG A 503 -47.94 30.99 12.42
CA ARG A 503 -47.09 30.27 13.39
C ARG A 503 -47.04 28.76 13.15
N ALA A 504 -47.94 28.22 12.32
CA ALA A 504 -47.96 26.81 11.96
C ALA A 504 -46.87 26.45 10.93
N VAL A 505 -46.55 27.37 10.00
CA VAL A 505 -45.53 27.17 8.97
C VAL A 505 -44.13 26.84 9.54
N PRO A 506 -43.55 27.62 10.48
CA PRO A 506 -42.22 27.31 11.02
C PRO A 506 -42.21 26.01 11.83
N PHE A 507 -43.32 25.66 12.48
CA PHE A 507 -43.47 24.38 13.18
C PHE A 507 -43.45 23.20 12.19
N VAL A 508 -44.20 23.27 11.10
CA VAL A 508 -44.21 22.23 10.05
C VAL A 508 -42.83 22.09 9.40
N CYS A 509 -42.13 23.20 9.16
CA CYS A 509 -40.75 23.18 8.65
C CYS A 509 -39.78 22.52 9.66
N ALA A 510 -39.90 22.80 10.95
CA ALA A 510 -39.08 22.18 11.99
C ALA A 510 -39.33 20.67 12.11
N VAL A 511 -40.60 20.24 12.01
CA VAL A 511 -40.97 18.81 11.97
C VAL A 511 -40.43 18.13 10.71
N ALA A 512 -40.57 18.75 9.54
CA ALA A 512 -40.03 18.23 8.28
C ALA A 512 -38.49 18.09 8.35
N PHE A 513 -37.82 19.07 8.96
CA PHE A 513 -36.38 19.01 9.19
C PHE A 513 -35.99 17.88 10.17
N ALA A 514 -36.76 17.66 11.25
CA ALA A 514 -36.55 16.55 12.18
C ALA A 514 -36.70 15.17 11.52
N VAL A 515 -37.68 15.01 10.63
CA VAL A 515 -37.87 13.79 9.83
C VAL A 515 -36.70 13.58 8.87
N TRP A 516 -36.16 14.66 8.30
CA TRP A 516 -35.03 14.62 7.36
C TRP A 516 -33.67 14.39 8.03
N ALA A 517 -33.48 14.89 9.26
CA ALA A 517 -32.20 14.88 9.97
C ALA A 517 -31.73 13.49 10.44
N ALA A 518 -32.57 12.45 10.31
CA ALA A 518 -32.20 11.07 10.61
C ALA A 518 -31.08 10.54 9.68
N PRO A 519 -30.26 9.56 10.14
CA PRO A 519 -29.06 9.16 9.41
C PRO A 519 -29.39 8.42 8.10
N ALA A 520 -29.23 9.10 6.97
CA ALA A 520 -29.01 8.48 5.65
C ALA A 520 -27.70 7.68 5.65
N PRO A 521 -27.63 6.58 4.87
CA PRO A 521 -26.41 5.78 4.71
C PRO A 521 -25.20 6.66 4.40
N ASP A 522 -24.03 6.22 4.87
CA ASP A 522 -22.68 6.73 4.57
C ASP A 522 -22.32 6.61 3.07
N ARG A 523 -23.24 6.91 2.15
CA ARG A 523 -22.88 7.18 0.75
C ARG A 523 -22.37 8.61 0.71
N ARG A 524 -21.04 8.75 0.62
CA ARG A 524 -20.37 10.01 0.30
C ARG A 524 -21.08 10.65 -0.91
N PRO A 525 -21.70 11.83 -0.80
CA PRO A 525 -22.28 12.49 -1.95
C PRO A 525 -21.14 12.91 -2.90
N SER A 526 -21.01 12.23 -4.03
CA SER A 526 -20.15 12.67 -5.13
C SER A 526 -20.90 13.72 -5.95
N VAL A 527 -21.08 14.92 -5.41
CA VAL A 527 -21.46 16.10 -6.22
C VAL A 527 -20.81 17.33 -5.60
N GLY A 528 -20.05 18.07 -6.43
CA GLY A 528 -19.18 19.17 -6.03
C GLY A 528 -19.90 20.43 -5.54
N ALA A 529 -20.41 20.40 -4.31
CA ALA A 529 -20.82 21.60 -3.58
C ALA A 529 -20.37 21.50 -2.11
N PHE A 530 -19.41 22.33 -1.74
CA PHE A 530 -18.75 22.36 -0.43
C PHE A 530 -19.71 22.55 0.77
N TRP A 531 -20.86 23.17 0.56
CA TRP A 531 -21.84 23.46 1.62
C TRP A 531 -22.84 22.34 1.88
N SER A 532 -23.29 21.61 0.86
CA SER A 532 -24.27 20.52 1.01
C SER A 532 -23.65 19.31 1.73
N ASP A 533 -22.38 19.00 1.43
CA ASP A 533 -21.64 17.90 2.05
C ASP A 533 -21.40 18.14 3.57
N ARG A 534 -21.16 19.39 3.96
CA ARG A 534 -21.00 19.77 5.39
C ARG A 534 -22.32 19.74 6.16
N LEU A 535 -23.42 20.21 5.57
CA LEU A 535 -24.76 20.14 6.16
C LEU A 535 -25.22 18.70 6.37
N LEU A 536 -24.95 17.82 5.39
CA LEU A 536 -25.29 16.40 5.46
C LEU A 536 -24.52 15.67 6.57
N ARG A 537 -23.25 16.03 6.80
CA ARG A 537 -22.42 15.44 7.87
C ARG A 537 -22.80 15.87 9.29
N HIS A 538 -23.37 17.06 9.48
CA HIS A 538 -23.66 17.61 10.82
C HIS A 538 -25.15 17.78 11.15
N ARG A 539 -26.06 17.21 10.33
CA ARG A 539 -27.52 17.31 10.48
C ARG A 539 -28.07 16.88 11.85
N THR A 540 -27.48 15.86 12.49
CA THR A 540 -27.93 15.34 13.80
C THR A 540 -27.64 16.36 14.90
N THR A 541 -26.46 16.97 14.85
CA THR A 541 -26.03 18.02 15.77
C THR A 541 -26.83 19.31 15.56
N LEU A 542 -27.12 19.67 14.30
CA LEU A 542 -27.95 20.83 13.98
C LEU A 542 -29.38 20.69 14.49
N LEU A 543 -29.98 19.49 14.38
CA LEU A 543 -31.30 19.24 14.96
C LEU A 543 -31.26 19.41 16.48
N ALA A 544 -30.30 18.75 17.15
CA ALA A 544 -30.17 18.83 18.61
C ALA A 544 -29.99 20.28 19.09
N SER A 545 -29.09 21.06 18.46
CA SER A 545 -28.92 22.48 18.76
C SER A 545 -30.20 23.28 18.48
N GLY A 546 -30.91 23.00 17.40
CA GLY A 546 -32.20 23.63 17.07
C GLY A 546 -33.26 23.37 18.15
N VAL A 547 -33.37 22.14 18.65
CA VAL A 547 -34.30 21.79 19.74
C VAL A 547 -33.95 22.54 21.03
N VAL A 548 -32.66 22.67 21.37
CA VAL A 548 -32.21 23.45 22.54
C VAL A 548 -32.56 24.94 22.39
N VAL A 549 -32.38 25.50 21.19
CA VAL A 549 -32.71 26.91 20.93
C VAL A 549 -34.22 27.14 21.02
N ILE A 550 -35.03 26.30 20.35
CA ILE A 550 -36.50 26.33 20.46
C ILE A 550 -36.91 26.22 21.94
N ALA A 551 -36.15 25.43 22.71
CA ALA A 551 -36.40 25.24 24.12
C ALA A 551 -36.07 26.40 25.04
N ALA A 552 -35.01 27.15 24.74
CA ALA A 552 -34.59 28.30 25.53
C ALA A 552 -35.56 29.49 25.43
N PHE A 553 -36.32 29.60 24.34
CA PHE A 553 -37.23 30.73 24.10
C PHE A 553 -38.67 30.53 24.61
N GLY A 554 -39.00 29.38 25.21
CA GLY A 554 -40.34 29.10 25.73
C GLY A 554 -40.40 29.14 27.26
N GLU A 555 -41.41 29.79 27.84
CA GLU A 555 -41.74 29.66 29.27
C GLU A 555 -42.31 28.25 29.55
N ARG A 556 -41.69 27.50 30.48
CA ARG A 556 -41.94 26.06 30.66
C ARG A 556 -42.12 25.63 32.11
N ALA A 557 -42.94 24.62 32.34
CA ALA A 557 -42.95 23.88 33.59
C ALA A 557 -41.73 22.94 33.69
N ARG A 558 -41.18 22.75 34.89
CA ARG A 558 -39.94 21.96 35.12
C ARG A 558 -39.98 20.54 34.54
N TRP A 559 -41.15 19.91 34.54
CA TRP A 559 -41.32 18.55 34.03
C TRP A 559 -41.28 18.47 32.48
N GLU A 560 -41.77 19.49 31.77
CA GLU A 560 -41.69 19.56 30.30
C GLU A 560 -40.25 19.77 29.83
N GLY A 561 -39.47 20.55 30.58
CA GLY A 561 -38.03 20.70 30.36
C GLY A 561 -37.28 19.38 30.51
N ALA A 562 -37.58 18.60 31.55
CA ALA A 562 -37.00 17.28 31.77
C ALA A 562 -37.36 16.30 30.63
N CYS A 563 -38.60 16.32 30.14
CA CYS A 563 -39.02 15.51 28.99
C CYS A 563 -38.27 15.89 27.70
N ALA A 564 -38.09 17.19 27.42
CA ALA A 564 -37.35 17.65 26.25
C ALA A 564 -35.87 17.21 26.30
N VAL A 565 -35.24 17.31 27.48
CA VAL A 565 -33.86 16.84 27.69
C VAL A 565 -33.76 15.33 27.52
N GLY A 566 -34.66 14.56 28.14
CA GLY A 566 -34.70 13.11 28.01
C GLY A 566 -34.84 12.64 26.56
N LEU A 567 -35.72 13.29 25.78
CA LEU A 567 -35.90 13.00 24.35
C LEU A 567 -34.67 13.38 23.51
N LEU A 568 -33.99 14.48 23.84
CA LEU A 568 -32.79 14.93 23.15
C LEU A 568 -31.59 14.01 23.44
N VAL A 569 -31.44 13.54 24.68
CA VAL A 569 -30.46 12.51 25.06
C VAL A 569 -30.76 11.21 24.35
N ALA A 570 -32.01 10.74 24.40
CA ALA A 570 -32.42 9.52 23.71
C ALA A 570 -32.16 9.62 22.20
N TYR A 571 -32.46 10.75 21.57
CA TYR A 571 -32.18 11.02 20.16
C TYR A 571 -30.67 11.01 19.85
N LEU A 572 -29.85 11.73 20.62
CA LEU A 572 -28.40 11.76 20.41
C LEU A 572 -27.78 10.39 20.61
N VAL A 573 -28.07 9.72 21.73
CA VAL A 573 -27.58 8.36 22.02
C VAL A 573 -28.01 7.43 20.90
N THR A 574 -29.29 7.33 20.57
CA THR A 574 -29.74 6.41 19.51
C THR A 574 -29.19 6.75 18.14
N SER A 575 -28.96 8.03 17.80
CA SER A 575 -28.39 8.44 16.51
C SER A 575 -26.89 8.15 16.40
N GLU A 576 -26.13 8.29 17.50
CA GLU A 576 -24.68 8.08 17.55
C GLU A 576 -24.32 6.61 17.88
N THR A 577 -25.22 5.85 18.50
CA THR A 577 -25.09 4.40 18.74
C THR A 577 -25.78 3.54 17.67
N TRP A 578 -26.46 4.12 16.69
CA TRP A 578 -26.96 3.34 15.54
C TRP A 578 -25.87 2.78 14.60
N PRO A 579 -24.69 3.42 14.41
CA PRO A 579 -23.63 2.91 13.53
C PRO A 579 -22.95 1.62 14.01
N TRP A 580 -23.35 1.05 15.15
CA TRP A 580 -22.77 -0.19 15.71
C TRP A 580 -22.80 -1.38 14.76
N ARG A 581 -23.59 -1.33 13.69
CA ARG A 581 -23.62 -2.35 12.63
C ARG A 581 -22.49 -2.23 11.60
N TRP A 582 -21.64 -1.19 11.64
CA TRP A 582 -20.64 -0.89 10.59
C TRP A 582 -19.26 -0.43 11.13
N GLY A 583 -18.76 -1.01 12.23
CA GLY A 583 -17.31 -1.18 12.43
C GLY A 583 -16.45 -0.01 12.95
N ARG A 584 -16.92 0.82 13.90
CA ARG A 584 -16.03 1.77 14.63
C ARG A 584 -15.73 1.26 16.06
N GLY A 585 -14.46 1.28 16.47
CA GLY A 585 -13.96 0.65 17.70
C GLY A 585 -14.42 1.31 19.02
N PRO A 586 -14.45 0.54 20.14
CA PRO A 586 -15.16 0.87 21.38
C PRO A 586 -14.60 2.07 22.18
N ALA A 587 -13.33 2.44 22.04
CA ALA A 587 -12.69 3.46 22.88
C ALA A 587 -13.09 4.91 22.53
N ARG A 588 -13.30 5.23 21.23
CA ARG A 588 -13.80 6.56 20.80
C ARG A 588 -15.26 6.78 21.19
N VAL A 589 -16.04 5.70 21.25
CA VAL A 589 -17.48 5.70 21.54
C VAL A 589 -17.78 6.15 22.96
N TRP A 590 -16.98 5.73 23.93
CA TRP A 590 -17.13 6.19 25.32
C TRP A 590 -16.82 7.68 25.48
N GLY A 591 -15.83 8.21 24.73
CA GLY A 591 -15.53 9.64 24.74
C GLY A 591 -16.68 10.50 24.21
N GLU A 592 -17.36 10.06 23.16
CA GLU A 592 -18.48 10.79 22.56
C GLU A 592 -19.78 10.63 23.36
N ALA A 593 -20.03 9.46 23.96
CA ALA A 593 -21.12 9.25 24.90
C ALA A 593 -20.98 10.10 26.17
N VAL A 594 -19.76 10.23 26.70
CA VAL A 594 -19.46 11.12 27.84
C VAL A 594 -19.66 12.59 27.46
N ALA A 595 -19.27 13.01 26.25
CA ALA A 595 -19.51 14.37 25.77
C ALA A 595 -21.01 14.68 25.59
N ALA A 596 -21.80 13.72 25.08
CA ALA A 596 -23.25 13.85 24.96
C ALA A 596 -23.94 13.90 26.33
N CYS A 597 -23.50 13.08 27.29
CA CYS A 597 -23.98 13.11 28.67
C CYS A 597 -23.61 14.43 29.38
N ALA A 598 -22.41 14.95 29.15
CA ALA A 598 -21.98 16.25 29.68
C ALA A 598 -22.82 17.40 29.09
N GLY A 599 -23.10 17.37 27.78
CA GLY A 599 -23.99 18.33 27.12
C GLY A 599 -25.41 18.29 27.67
N ALA A 600 -25.94 17.10 27.95
CA ALA A 600 -27.25 16.92 28.57
C ALA A 600 -27.32 17.45 30.01
N GLY A 601 -26.24 17.26 30.79
CA GLY A 601 -26.12 17.81 32.14
C GLY A 601 -26.17 19.34 32.18
N VAL A 602 -25.59 20.00 31.18
CA VAL A 602 -25.63 21.48 31.06
C VAL A 602 -27.05 21.98 30.73
N VAL A 603 -27.80 21.28 29.87
CA VAL A 603 -29.19 21.65 29.56
C VAL A 603 -30.12 21.36 30.74
N ALA A 604 -29.89 20.26 31.48
CA ALA A 604 -30.64 19.95 32.70
C ALA A 604 -30.39 20.99 33.80
N ALA A 605 -29.15 21.47 33.97
CA ALA A 605 -28.81 22.54 34.90
C ALA A 605 -29.48 23.87 34.52
N ALA A 606 -29.56 24.20 33.22
CA ALA A 606 -30.26 25.39 32.73
C ALA A 606 -31.78 25.31 32.95
N ALA A 607 -32.38 24.12 32.84
CA ALA A 607 -33.82 23.91 33.08
C ALA A 607 -34.20 23.92 34.58
N ALA A 608 -33.23 23.77 35.48
CA ALA A 608 -33.45 23.77 36.93
C ALA A 608 -33.50 25.17 37.55
N VAL A 609 -33.08 26.22 36.83
CA VAL A 609 -33.12 27.61 37.32
C VAL A 609 -34.56 28.13 37.25
N PRO A 610 -35.22 28.42 38.39
CA PRO A 610 -36.57 28.97 38.39
C PRO A 610 -36.59 30.40 37.85
N VAL A 611 -37.25 30.62 36.72
CA VAL A 611 -37.73 31.94 36.32
C VAL A 611 -39.19 32.06 36.78
N THR A 612 -39.40 32.12 38.09
CA THR A 612 -40.68 32.56 38.65
C THR A 612 -40.43 33.80 39.48
N GLY A 613 -41.10 34.88 39.09
CA GLY A 613 -40.80 36.24 39.49
C GLY A 613 -40.79 36.47 40.99
N THR A 614 -39.63 36.92 41.48
CA THR A 614 -39.36 37.90 42.55
C THR A 614 -37.89 37.73 42.91
N GLY A 615 -37.02 38.12 41.98
CA GLY A 615 -35.59 37.89 42.07
C GLY A 615 -34.84 39.08 41.48
N SER A 616 -33.93 39.65 42.25
CA SER A 616 -33.15 40.86 41.97
C SER A 616 -32.50 40.87 40.58
N GLY A 617 -32.06 42.04 40.09
CA GLY A 617 -31.39 42.18 38.78
C GLY A 617 -30.25 41.18 38.51
N LEU A 618 -29.68 40.60 39.58
CA LEU A 618 -28.72 39.50 39.53
C LEU A 618 -29.26 38.22 38.87
N ASP A 619 -30.52 37.84 39.07
CA ASP A 619 -31.07 36.60 38.51
C ASP A 619 -31.23 36.67 36.99
N ARG A 620 -31.52 37.86 36.46
CA ARG A 620 -31.53 38.11 35.00
C ARG A 620 -30.13 38.14 34.41
N VAL A 621 -29.14 38.63 35.16
CA VAL A 621 -27.73 38.62 34.75
C VAL A 621 -27.18 37.19 34.75
N ILE A 622 -27.56 36.37 35.73
CA ILE A 622 -27.20 34.95 35.79
C ILE A 622 -27.85 34.20 34.62
N ALA A 623 -29.14 34.41 34.37
CA ALA A 623 -29.85 33.79 33.24
C ALA A 623 -29.23 34.19 31.88
N ALA A 624 -28.95 35.48 31.66
CA ALA A 624 -28.27 35.97 30.46
C ALA A 624 -26.84 35.42 30.35
N GLY A 625 -26.12 35.32 31.47
CA GLY A 625 -24.78 34.74 31.56
C GLY A 625 -24.77 33.25 31.20
N THR A 626 -25.76 32.48 31.65
CA THR A 626 -25.91 31.07 31.26
C THR A 626 -26.23 30.91 29.78
N VAL A 627 -27.09 31.76 29.20
CA VAL A 627 -27.42 31.72 27.76
C VAL A 627 -26.21 32.08 26.90
N VAL A 628 -25.46 33.12 27.29
CA VAL A 628 -24.21 33.51 26.61
C VAL A 628 -23.14 32.43 26.79
N GLY A 629 -23.02 31.84 27.98
CA GLY A 629 -22.11 30.73 28.25
C GLY A 629 -22.40 29.49 27.39
N LEU A 630 -23.68 29.15 27.21
CA LEU A 630 -24.12 28.03 26.37
C LEU A 630 -23.88 28.31 24.88
N ALA A 631 -24.10 29.55 24.44
CA ALA A 631 -23.80 29.98 23.07
C ALA A 631 -22.29 29.97 22.78
N VAL A 632 -21.46 30.41 23.74
CA VAL A 632 -20.00 30.41 23.63
C VAL A 632 -19.44 28.99 23.69
N ALA A 633 -19.94 28.13 24.58
CA ALA A 633 -19.54 26.73 24.67
C ALA A 633 -19.97 25.94 23.42
N GLY A 634 -21.19 26.15 22.93
CA GLY A 634 -21.67 25.56 21.67
C GLY A 634 -20.84 26.01 20.47
N ALA A 635 -20.52 27.31 20.39
CA ALA A 635 -19.64 27.85 19.35
C ALA A 635 -18.18 27.35 19.48
N ALA A 636 -17.68 27.15 20.70
CA ALA A 636 -16.33 26.63 20.96
C ALA A 636 -16.21 25.15 20.61
N VAL A 637 -17.22 24.33 20.91
CA VAL A 637 -17.30 22.92 20.49
C VAL A 637 -17.42 22.81 18.97
N LEU A 638 -18.26 23.64 18.33
CA LEU A 638 -18.31 23.75 16.87
C LEU A 638 -16.95 24.16 16.30
N ARG A 639 -16.27 25.14 16.91
CA ARG A 639 -14.96 25.66 16.45
C ARG A 639 -13.82 24.65 16.67
N ALA A 640 -13.84 23.89 17.76
CA ALA A 640 -12.86 22.84 18.05
C ALA A 640 -13.02 21.66 17.08
N ARG A 641 -14.25 21.22 16.82
CA ARG A 641 -14.53 20.24 15.75
C ARG A 641 -14.22 20.79 14.35
N TRP A 642 -14.44 22.08 14.09
CA TRP A 642 -14.08 22.73 12.81
C TRP A 642 -12.56 22.91 12.60
N ARG A 643 -11.76 23.05 13.66
CA ARG A 643 -10.29 23.22 13.58
C ARG A 643 -9.52 21.91 13.55
N GLY A 644 -10.04 20.84 14.17
CA GLY A 644 -9.40 19.52 14.16
C GLY A 644 -9.22 18.89 12.77
N ASP A 645 -9.91 19.41 11.75
CA ASP A 645 -9.86 18.94 10.36
C ASP A 645 -9.14 19.92 9.41
N ALA A 646 -8.48 20.97 9.92
CA ALA A 646 -7.55 21.76 9.11
C ALA A 646 -6.23 20.99 9.00
N PRO A 647 -5.67 20.77 7.79
CA PRO A 647 -4.35 20.16 7.67
C PRO A 647 -3.35 21.04 8.41
N GLU A 648 -2.61 20.46 9.36
CA GLU A 648 -1.48 21.13 10.00
C GLU A 648 -0.47 21.52 8.93
N ALA A 649 -0.52 22.78 8.50
CA ALA A 649 0.54 23.42 7.76
C ALA A 649 1.67 23.69 8.76
N GLY A 650 2.57 22.71 8.92
CA GLY A 650 3.80 22.87 9.69
C GLY A 650 4.71 23.90 9.03
N ALA A 651 4.83 25.07 9.65
CA ALA A 651 5.96 25.98 9.45
C ALA A 651 7.19 25.44 10.22
N PRO A 652 8.42 25.72 9.75
CA PRO A 652 9.65 25.22 10.37
C PRO A 652 9.99 26.05 11.61
N GLY A 653 10.57 25.40 12.62
CA GLY A 653 11.16 26.06 13.79
C GLY A 653 12.32 25.23 14.32
N ASP A 654 13.52 25.82 14.17
CA ASP A 654 14.82 25.61 14.82
C ASP A 654 15.43 24.20 14.93
#